data_AF-A0A4R4WI68-F1
#
_entry.id   AF-A0A4R4WI68-F1
#
_cell.length_a   1.000
_cell.length_b   1.000
_cell.length_c   1.000
_cell.angle_alpha   90.00
_cell.angle_beta   90.00
_cell.angle_gamma   90.00
#
_symmetry.space_group_name_H-M   'P 1'
#
loop_
_entity.id
_entity.type
_entity.pdbx_description
1 polymer ?
#
loop_
_entity_poly.entity_id
_entity_poly.type
_entity_poly.pdbx_seq_one_letter_code
_entity_poly.pdbx_strand_id
1 'polypeptide(L)'
;MMPPIMQGCRRAADPAESFLPLFFRSGQTNCSSAPEAVSALPPPAWTDSSPVISALQFRELAAKRNRGIMNPPHNSRRGARDAWSARAHRTRWRVLILVASLAVALSVVPLGLSVTPASAVESPRVDKTIGTWGAAPVSAAPTEANRVNNQTLRQIVHISTGGEWVRVKLSNRYGSAPLVVEKAHVAVRDVVDQIRAESGGQLTFGGRSSFTIPAFSELYSDWLPFETPDLADLAIDLYVPGDTLASPSPITLHNARPAGQVLSYLAAGNQAGAAEFATAANRTMWYFLTGVDVGVTRAVGGTVVAFGDSITDGSQSTLDANGRWPDYFARRLIGEPSVQPTGVVNMGIGGNRVLTGGTGENALARFGRDALVATGASHVVVLEGINDISGGATAARIIEGHRQLIKWAHNRGLTIYGGTLTAYANAPDAREAERQALNSWIRTSGEYDGVIDFDAALRDPANPRRMLAVYDSGDTLHPNSAGYEAMANAIDLDLFKHSSLTTPTLDESDLQAVATWGAPMVSATPSATNRINNQTLRQIARISNGGDRFRVRLSNRWGTVPLVIESASMALRSSDAQLVAGSGRQLTISGSQRFTLPPGAEVLSDWVDLSAPDLADVAIDLYVPTDTLAASSPLTVRNGALQTTYLSASGDHVGATAFPVASTRLQWNFLAGVDVSRQGPTSTVVAFGDSITEGLRSTANTNRRWPDVLARRLMELPAARQMGVANLGISGNRVWVGGGATNPSALARLDQDVLIRSGATHVIVLLGINDISGGATEQDVIGALRQVITRAHARGLKIYGGTLTPFGNAPDLREERRLAVNEWIRTSGEFDAVVDFDAALRDPANPRRMLPAYDSGDSLHPSDAGYEAMGNAIPLNLFQVAAGSANAWSAVKPAA
;
A
#
# COMPACT_ATOMS: atom_id res chain seq x y z
N MET A 1 -12.99 -51.00 59.07
CA MET A 1 -14.06 -51.89 59.58
C MET A 1 -15.37 -51.46 58.94
N MET A 2 -16.21 -52.40 58.50
CA MET A 2 -17.61 -52.26 58.04
C MET A 2 -17.93 -51.31 56.83
N PRO A 3 -19.10 -51.48 56.16
CA PRO A 3 -19.47 -50.87 54.86
C PRO A 3 -20.93 -50.28 54.94
N PRO A 4 -21.92 -50.46 54.01
CA PRO A 4 -22.00 -50.69 52.55
C PRO A 4 -23.07 -49.78 51.81
N ILE A 5 -23.58 -50.28 50.64
CA ILE A 5 -24.85 -49.96 49.89
C ILE A 5 -24.71 -48.94 48.72
N MET A 6 -25.26 -49.11 47.49
CA MET A 6 -25.76 -50.26 46.66
C MET A 6 -25.69 -49.86 45.14
N GLN A 7 -25.47 -50.77 44.18
CA GLN A 7 -26.42 -51.51 43.28
C GLN A 7 -27.52 -50.66 42.56
N GLY A 8 -27.83 -50.81 41.27
CA GLY A 8 -27.34 -51.69 40.16
C GLY A 8 -28.30 -51.59 38.92
N CYS A 9 -28.21 -52.35 37.80
CA CYS A 9 -27.20 -53.26 37.21
C CYS A 9 -27.62 -53.72 35.76
N ARG A 10 -26.65 -53.95 34.82
CA ARG A 10 -26.54 -54.97 33.70
C ARG A 10 -27.79 -55.41 32.84
N ARG A 11 -27.76 -55.85 31.56
CA ARG A 11 -26.79 -56.34 30.52
C ARG A 11 -27.54 -56.34 29.13
N ALA A 12 -27.00 -55.94 27.97
CA ALA A 12 -26.13 -56.64 26.97
C ALA A 12 -26.84 -57.54 25.88
N ALA A 13 -26.25 -57.59 24.66
CA ALA A 13 -26.42 -58.52 23.49
C ALA A 13 -26.95 -57.94 22.14
N ASP A 14 -26.62 -58.65 21.04
CA ASP A 14 -26.63 -58.37 19.57
C ASP A 14 -27.51 -59.43 18.82
N PRO A 15 -27.64 -59.53 17.47
CA PRO A 15 -27.51 -58.59 16.32
C PRO A 15 -28.63 -58.77 15.22
N ALA A 16 -28.38 -58.28 13.98
CA ALA A 16 -28.97 -58.69 12.66
C ALA A 16 -30.41 -58.20 12.29
N GLU A 17 -30.86 -58.11 11.02
CA GLU A 17 -30.23 -58.38 9.69
C GLU A 17 -30.78 -57.46 8.54
N SER A 18 -30.30 -57.69 7.31
CA SER A 18 -30.44 -56.96 6.02
C SER A 18 -31.84 -56.79 5.39
N PHE A 19 -32.01 -55.82 4.46
CA PHE A 19 -32.14 -56.08 2.99
C PHE A 19 -32.21 -54.80 2.10
N LEU A 20 -32.00 -54.98 0.79
CA LEU A 20 -31.98 -54.03 -0.36
C LEU A 20 -32.97 -54.54 -1.46
N PRO A 21 -33.12 -53.97 -2.68
CA PRO A 21 -32.94 -52.59 -3.21
C PRO A 21 -34.17 -52.09 -4.07
N LEU A 22 -34.05 -50.95 -4.78
CA LEU A 22 -34.31 -50.76 -6.26
C LEU A 22 -34.98 -49.44 -6.73
N PHE A 23 -34.20 -48.65 -7.48
CA PHE A 23 -34.48 -48.06 -8.82
C PHE A 23 -35.57 -46.97 -9.09
N PHE A 24 -35.05 -45.80 -9.50
CA PHE A 24 -35.33 -45.04 -10.73
C PHE A 24 -36.46 -43.97 -10.87
N ARG A 25 -35.97 -42.79 -11.31
CA ARG A 25 -36.48 -41.87 -12.36
C ARG A 25 -37.53 -40.78 -12.09
N SER A 26 -37.02 -39.54 -12.25
CA SER A 26 -37.53 -38.43 -13.07
C SER A 26 -38.93 -37.83 -12.83
N GLY A 27 -38.96 -36.52 -12.59
CA GLY A 27 -40.14 -35.66 -12.76
C GLY A 27 -39.79 -34.17 -12.62
N GLN A 28 -39.68 -33.44 -13.72
CA GLN A 28 -39.73 -31.98 -13.71
C GLN A 28 -41.19 -31.54 -13.83
N THR A 29 -41.62 -30.59 -13.00
CA THR A 29 -42.61 -29.57 -13.38
C THR A 29 -42.50 -28.36 -12.48
N ASN A 30 -42.62 -27.17 -13.07
CA ASN A 30 -42.91 -25.94 -12.31
C ASN A 30 -44.37 -25.96 -11.87
N CYS A 31 -44.68 -25.41 -10.69
CA CYS A 31 -45.73 -24.39 -10.63
C CYS A 31 -45.64 -23.53 -9.36
N SER A 32 -46.19 -22.33 -9.46
CA SER A 32 -46.18 -21.28 -8.45
C SER A 32 -47.23 -21.46 -7.35
N SER A 33 -46.87 -21.18 -6.10
CA SER A 33 -47.79 -20.60 -5.12
C SER A 33 -47.03 -19.74 -4.10
N ALA A 34 -47.63 -18.62 -3.70
CA ALA A 34 -47.30 -17.94 -2.45
C ALA A 34 -48.13 -18.58 -1.32
N PRO A 35 -47.76 -18.32 -0.05
CA PRO A 35 -48.71 -17.55 0.75
C PRO A 35 -48.09 -16.49 1.66
N GLU A 36 -48.83 -15.39 1.75
CA GLU A 36 -49.19 -14.56 2.93
C GLU A 36 -48.17 -14.23 4.03
N ALA A 37 -48.20 -12.95 4.42
CA ALA A 37 -47.37 -12.37 5.46
C ALA A 37 -47.89 -12.66 6.88
N VAL A 38 -46.97 -12.62 7.86
CA VAL A 38 -47.27 -12.38 9.27
C VAL A 38 -46.57 -11.08 9.69
N SER A 39 -47.26 -10.23 10.45
CA SER A 39 -46.80 -8.89 10.81
C SER A 39 -45.94 -8.87 12.07
N ALA A 40 -44.89 -8.04 12.06
CA ALA A 40 -44.11 -7.67 13.25
C ALA A 40 -43.71 -6.17 13.22
N LEU A 41 -43.64 -5.59 14.40
CA LEU A 41 -43.58 -4.15 14.71
C LEU A 41 -42.36 -3.38 14.15
N PRO A 42 -42.44 -2.05 13.98
CA PRO A 42 -41.34 -1.22 13.46
C PRO A 42 -40.29 -0.83 14.53
N PRO A 43 -39.01 -0.66 14.15
CA PRO A 43 -37.99 -0.01 14.98
C PRO A 43 -38.15 1.53 14.99
N PRO A 44 -37.54 2.24 15.98
CA PRO A 44 -37.78 3.67 16.19
C PRO A 44 -37.10 4.59 15.16
N ALA A 45 -37.73 5.73 14.89
CA ALA A 45 -37.20 6.76 14.02
C ALA A 45 -36.06 7.55 14.70
N TRP A 46 -34.89 7.57 14.06
CA TRP A 46 -33.82 8.52 14.38
C TRP A 46 -33.88 9.70 13.41
N THR A 47 -34.42 10.82 13.88
CA THR A 47 -34.23 12.11 13.23
C THR A 47 -32.94 12.73 13.77
N ASP A 48 -31.93 12.86 12.92
CA ASP A 48 -30.91 13.90 13.10
C ASP A 48 -30.58 14.54 11.75
N SER A 49 -30.35 15.84 11.77
CA SER A 49 -30.31 16.70 10.60
C SER A 49 -29.12 17.65 10.66
N SER A 50 -28.07 17.35 9.90
CA SER A 50 -26.93 18.24 9.68
C SER A 50 -26.56 18.26 8.19
N PRO A 51 -26.62 19.41 7.50
CA PRO A 51 -26.43 19.46 6.05
C PRO A 51 -24.94 19.47 5.68
N VAL A 52 -24.52 18.48 4.86
CA VAL A 52 -23.23 18.54 4.15
C VAL A 52 -23.34 19.60 3.04
N ILE A 53 -22.57 20.68 3.16
CA ILE A 53 -22.57 21.76 2.15
C ILE A 53 -21.83 21.29 0.89
N SER A 54 -22.59 20.97 -0.16
CA SER A 54 -22.09 20.71 -1.51
C SER A 54 -21.88 22.03 -2.28
N ALA A 55 -20.63 22.48 -2.37
CA ALA A 55 -20.29 23.76 -3.00
C ALA A 55 -19.98 23.62 -4.49
N LEU A 56 -21.00 23.48 -5.37
CA LEU A 56 -20.83 23.63 -6.83
C LEU A 56 -22.15 23.80 -7.61
N GLN A 57 -22.70 25.03 -7.69
CA GLN A 57 -23.57 25.48 -8.80
C GLN A 57 -23.90 26.99 -8.65
N PHE A 58 -23.26 27.87 -9.45
CA PHE A 58 -23.75 29.25 -9.66
C PHE A 58 -23.25 29.88 -10.98
N ARG A 59 -24.14 29.86 -11.98
CA ARG A 59 -24.28 30.76 -13.13
C ARG A 59 -25.80 30.74 -13.45
N GLU A 60 -26.49 31.82 -13.83
CA GLU A 60 -26.05 33.19 -14.13
C GLU A 60 -27.21 34.21 -14.01
N LEU A 61 -26.87 35.50 -14.12
CA LEU A 61 -27.70 36.63 -14.56
C LEU A 61 -28.97 37.07 -13.76
N ALA A 62 -28.80 38.23 -13.11
CA ALA A 62 -29.77 39.03 -12.36
C ALA A 62 -30.93 39.67 -13.17
N ALA A 63 -31.99 40.08 -12.45
CA ALA A 63 -32.95 41.09 -12.92
C ALA A 63 -33.57 41.98 -11.82
N LYS A 64 -33.44 43.31 -11.99
CA LYS A 64 -34.40 44.40 -11.61
C LYS A 64 -34.90 44.57 -10.15
N ARG A 65 -34.10 45.31 -9.35
CA ARG A 65 -34.34 46.69 -8.82
C ARG A 65 -35.77 47.15 -8.38
N ASN A 66 -35.81 48.01 -7.32
CA ASN A 66 -36.94 48.86 -6.81
C ASN A 66 -38.07 48.11 -6.06
N ARG A 67 -38.69 48.55 -4.94
CA ARG A 67 -38.64 49.70 -3.97
C ARG A 67 -39.14 49.15 -2.59
N GLY A 68 -39.04 49.80 -1.42
CA GLY A 68 -38.36 51.06 -1.03
C GLY A 68 -39.10 51.87 0.08
N ILE A 69 -38.34 52.36 1.09
CA ILE A 69 -38.56 53.62 1.88
C ILE A 69 -39.49 53.63 3.13
N MET A 70 -39.03 54.34 4.18
CA MET A 70 -39.67 54.88 5.40
C MET A 70 -40.02 54.02 6.66
N ASN A 71 -39.10 54.07 7.63
CA ASN A 71 -39.26 54.43 9.06
C ASN A 71 -40.20 55.66 9.33
N PRO A 72 -40.53 56.07 10.60
CA PRO A 72 -40.39 55.50 11.97
C PRO A 72 -41.76 55.65 12.75
N PRO A 73 -41.95 56.16 14.01
CA PRO A 73 -41.11 56.30 15.24
C PRO A 73 -41.79 56.03 16.64
N HIS A 74 -40.97 55.92 17.71
CA HIS A 74 -41.24 56.33 19.13
C HIS A 74 -42.40 55.61 19.91
N ASN A 75 -42.50 55.57 21.26
CA ASN A 75 -41.73 55.97 22.47
C ASN A 75 -42.37 55.25 23.71
N SER A 76 -41.86 55.18 24.97
CA SER A 76 -40.56 55.42 25.64
C SER A 76 -40.66 55.03 27.15
N ARG A 77 -39.54 55.07 27.91
CA ARG A 77 -39.43 55.00 29.41
C ARG A 77 -39.59 53.59 30.04
N ARG A 78 -38.97 53.26 31.20
CA ARG A 78 -37.90 53.89 32.03
C ARG A 78 -37.24 52.79 32.90
N GLY A 79 -35.94 52.90 33.18
CA GLY A 79 -35.24 52.05 34.16
C GLY A 79 -33.73 52.28 34.18
N ALA A 80 -33.16 52.56 35.35
CA ALA A 80 -31.73 52.77 35.64
C ALA A 80 -31.47 52.14 37.04
N ARG A 81 -30.26 51.81 37.51
CA ARG A 81 -28.84 52.02 37.12
C ARG A 81 -28.09 50.75 37.63
N ASP A 82 -26.78 50.48 37.48
CA ASP A 82 -25.59 51.32 37.62
C ASP A 82 -24.48 50.96 36.61
N ALA A 83 -23.31 51.61 36.72
CA ALA A 83 -22.22 51.55 35.74
C ALA A 83 -20.84 51.42 36.41
N TRP A 84 -19.80 51.19 35.60
CA TRP A 84 -18.59 52.04 35.61
C TRP A 84 -17.98 52.08 34.19
N SER A 85 -17.27 53.14 33.85
CA SER A 85 -16.80 53.48 32.49
C SER A 85 -15.32 53.06 32.28
N ALA A 86 -14.77 52.82 31.08
CA ALA A 86 -14.80 53.59 29.82
C ALA A 86 -14.25 55.02 29.99
N ARG A 87 -13.57 55.67 29.02
CA ARG A 87 -13.21 55.32 27.62
C ARG A 87 -11.98 56.16 27.21
N ALA A 88 -11.26 55.78 26.14
CA ALA A 88 -10.31 56.69 25.48
C ALA A 88 -11.03 57.62 24.48
N HIS A 89 -10.48 58.81 24.18
CA HIS A 89 -10.50 59.40 22.82
C HIS A 89 -9.57 60.62 22.60
N ARG A 90 -8.63 60.46 21.66
CA ARG A 90 -8.14 61.38 20.59
C ARG A 90 -8.39 62.90 20.69
N THR A 91 -7.35 63.67 20.31
CA THR A 91 -7.39 64.72 19.25
C THR A 91 -5.99 64.83 18.59
N ARG A 92 -5.85 65.56 17.46
CA ARG A 92 -4.66 65.62 16.57
C ARG A 92 -4.18 67.08 16.37
N TRP A 93 -2.92 67.29 15.92
CA TRP A 93 -2.49 68.02 14.68
C TRP A 93 -1.11 68.75 14.78
N ARG A 94 -0.18 68.37 13.88
CA ARG A 94 0.95 69.11 13.24
C ARG A 94 1.93 70.02 14.03
N VAL A 95 3.25 69.77 13.84
CA VAL A 95 4.30 70.68 13.30
C VAL A 95 5.35 69.82 12.52
N LEU A 96 6.25 70.41 11.73
CA LEU A 96 7.28 69.77 10.86
C LEU A 96 8.74 70.15 11.29
N ILE A 97 9.76 69.67 10.53
CA ILE A 97 11.17 70.18 10.48
C ILE A 97 12.08 69.68 11.65
N LEU A 98 13.36 69.28 11.53
CA LEU A 98 14.37 69.19 10.43
C LEU A 98 15.23 67.89 10.59
N VAL A 99 16.12 67.63 9.63
CA VAL A 99 17.18 66.59 9.64
C VAL A 99 18.55 67.21 9.95
N ALA A 100 19.36 66.63 10.84
CA ALA A 100 20.81 66.84 10.89
C ALA A 100 21.55 65.67 11.56
N SER A 101 22.69 65.28 11.00
CA SER A 101 23.52 64.14 11.41
C SER A 101 24.48 64.47 12.57
N LEU A 102 24.79 63.48 13.42
CA LEU A 102 26.18 63.02 13.66
C LEU A 102 26.24 61.64 14.36
N ALA A 103 27.44 61.06 14.43
CA ALA A 103 27.72 59.72 14.94
C ALA A 103 28.53 59.73 16.25
N VAL A 104 29.05 58.56 16.67
CA VAL A 104 29.75 58.26 17.95
C VAL A 104 28.77 58.21 19.15
N ALA A 105 28.16 57.08 19.52
CA ALA A 105 28.66 55.73 19.83
C ALA A 105 29.36 55.60 21.19
N LEU A 106 28.73 54.88 22.13
CA LEU A 106 29.41 54.15 23.21
C LEU A 106 28.61 52.89 23.61
N SER A 107 29.26 51.73 23.46
CA SER A 107 28.97 50.44 24.11
C SER A 107 27.58 50.18 24.75
N VAL A 108 26.71 49.47 24.02
CA VAL A 108 25.82 48.46 24.62
C VAL A 108 26.25 47.10 24.05
N VAL A 109 26.62 46.15 24.92
CA VAL A 109 26.94 44.78 24.49
C VAL A 109 25.63 44.02 24.27
N PRO A 110 25.31 43.57 23.04
CA PRO A 110 24.20 42.66 22.86
C PRO A 110 24.60 41.29 23.39
N LEU A 111 23.82 40.74 24.32
CA LEU A 111 23.82 39.31 24.59
C LEU A 111 23.23 38.61 23.36
N GLY A 112 24.12 38.31 22.41
CA GLY A 112 23.80 37.52 21.23
C GLY A 112 23.42 36.11 21.67
N LEU A 113 22.13 35.87 21.87
CA LEU A 113 21.56 34.53 21.87
C LEU A 113 21.74 33.95 20.47
N SER A 114 22.90 33.34 20.26
CA SER A 114 23.19 32.52 19.09
C SER A 114 22.23 31.33 19.11
N VAL A 115 21.07 31.53 18.49
CA VAL A 115 20.23 30.42 18.01
C VAL A 115 21.02 29.78 16.88
N THR A 116 21.96 28.90 17.24
CA THR A 116 22.46 27.91 16.31
C THR A 116 21.23 27.18 15.79
N PRO A 117 20.99 27.14 14.46
CA PRO A 117 19.97 26.24 13.95
C PRO A 117 20.32 24.85 14.47
N ALA A 118 19.34 24.11 15.00
CA ALA A 118 19.58 22.74 15.40
C ALA A 118 20.07 22.01 14.14
N SER A 119 21.35 21.63 14.13
CA SER A 119 21.95 20.93 12.99
C SER A 119 21.05 19.75 12.67
N ALA A 120 20.55 19.68 11.45
CA ALA A 120 19.80 18.51 11.00
C ALA A 120 20.74 17.31 11.24
N VAL A 121 20.31 16.38 12.10
CA VAL A 121 21.05 15.14 12.32
C VAL A 121 20.92 14.36 11.04
N GLU A 122 21.91 14.52 10.17
CA GLU A 122 22.01 13.82 8.90
C GLU A 122 22.01 12.32 9.22
N SER A 123 20.86 11.68 8.97
CA SER A 123 20.70 10.27 9.24
C SER A 123 21.74 9.52 8.41
N PRO A 124 22.61 8.69 9.03
CA PRO A 124 23.74 8.10 8.34
C PRO A 124 23.24 7.35 7.11
N ARG A 125 23.96 7.51 5.99
CA ARG A 125 23.58 6.85 4.74
C ARG A 125 23.90 5.36 4.81
N VAL A 126 22.96 4.62 5.37
CA VAL A 126 23.00 3.16 5.47
C VAL A 126 22.76 2.57 4.07
N ASP A 127 23.83 2.44 3.29
CA ASP A 127 23.78 2.00 1.88
C ASP A 127 23.43 0.51 1.70
N LYS A 128 23.51 -0.30 2.76
CA LYS A 128 23.12 -1.72 2.77
C LYS A 128 22.15 -1.98 3.92
N THR A 129 20.99 -2.57 3.61
CA THR A 129 19.90 -2.78 4.56
C THR A 129 19.28 -4.16 4.39
N ILE A 130 18.91 -4.79 5.50
CA ILE A 130 18.21 -6.08 5.57
C ILE A 130 16.91 -5.88 6.35
N GLY A 131 15.79 -6.44 5.87
CA GLY A 131 14.63 -6.69 6.71
C GLY A 131 14.92 -7.93 7.57
N THR A 132 15.09 -7.76 8.88
CA THR A 132 15.57 -8.84 9.77
C THR A 132 14.45 -9.51 10.56
N TRP A 133 13.34 -8.80 10.76
CA TRP A 133 12.10 -9.35 11.28
C TRP A 133 10.90 -8.65 10.63
N GLY A 134 9.78 -9.36 10.52
CA GLY A 134 8.51 -8.82 10.07
C GLY A 134 7.33 -9.57 10.67
N ALA A 135 6.17 -8.93 10.64
CA ALA A 135 4.88 -9.54 10.89
C ALA A 135 3.82 -8.86 10.01
N ALA A 136 3.09 -9.65 9.22
CA ALA A 136 2.11 -9.10 8.29
C ALA A 136 0.87 -8.55 9.04
N PRO A 137 0.51 -7.26 8.88
CA PRO A 137 -0.56 -6.65 9.66
C PRO A 137 -1.96 -7.05 9.17
N VAL A 138 -2.86 -7.24 10.13
CA VAL A 138 -4.31 -7.43 9.94
C VAL A 138 -5.13 -6.35 10.64
N SER A 139 -6.36 -6.15 10.17
CA SER A 139 -7.34 -5.27 10.80
C SER A 139 -8.06 -6.00 11.94
N ALA A 140 -8.21 -5.34 13.09
CA ALA A 140 -9.07 -5.82 14.17
C ALA A 140 -10.00 -4.71 14.67
N ALA A 141 -11.23 -5.07 15.01
CA ALA A 141 -12.11 -4.17 15.75
C ALA A 141 -11.52 -3.83 17.14
N PRO A 142 -11.74 -2.61 17.66
CA PRO A 142 -11.35 -2.26 19.02
C PRO A 142 -12.23 -3.00 20.04
N THR A 143 -11.61 -3.76 20.95
CA THR A 143 -12.25 -4.55 22.02
C THR A 143 -11.38 -4.53 23.28
N GLU A 144 -11.92 -4.86 24.46
CA GLU A 144 -11.11 -4.89 25.70
C GLU A 144 -9.93 -5.89 25.62
N ALA A 145 -10.06 -6.96 24.83
CA ALA A 145 -9.00 -7.94 24.64
C ALA A 145 -7.75 -7.37 23.94
N ASN A 146 -7.94 -6.47 22.97
CA ASN A 146 -6.88 -5.77 22.23
C ASN A 146 -6.81 -4.27 22.55
N ARG A 147 -7.33 -3.84 23.71
CA ARG A 147 -7.24 -2.45 24.17
C ARG A 147 -5.82 -2.07 24.56
N VAL A 148 -5.46 -0.83 24.24
CA VAL A 148 -4.31 -0.10 24.79
C VAL A 148 -4.85 1.22 25.30
N ASN A 149 -4.60 1.57 26.56
CA ASN A 149 -5.13 2.77 27.20
C ASN A 149 -4.10 3.36 28.18
N ASN A 150 -3.41 4.43 27.78
CA ASN A 150 -2.35 5.07 28.57
C ASN A 150 -1.30 4.04 29.07
N GLN A 151 -0.67 3.36 28.12
CA GLN A 151 0.13 2.16 28.37
C GLN A 151 1.38 2.11 27.49
N THR A 152 2.42 1.46 28.01
CA THR A 152 3.61 1.06 27.26
C THR A 152 3.47 -0.39 26.81
N LEU A 153 3.62 -0.58 25.50
CA LEU A 153 3.62 -1.86 24.80
C LEU A 153 5.06 -2.32 24.61
N ARG A 154 5.56 -3.25 25.43
CA ARG A 154 6.84 -3.93 25.18
C ARG A 154 6.60 -5.13 24.27
N GLN A 155 7.16 -5.05 23.08
CA GLN A 155 6.96 -6.03 22.00
C GLN A 155 8.26 -6.77 21.75
N ILE A 156 8.29 -8.07 22.05
CA ILE A 156 9.48 -8.90 21.80
C ILE A 156 9.45 -9.40 20.36
N VAL A 157 10.59 -9.31 19.67
CA VAL A 157 10.80 -9.82 18.31
C VAL A 157 12.13 -10.58 18.22
N HIS A 158 12.11 -11.77 17.64
CA HIS A 158 13.31 -12.55 17.33
C HIS A 158 13.84 -12.12 15.96
N ILE A 159 14.97 -11.41 15.92
CA ILE A 159 15.56 -10.99 14.64
C ILE A 159 16.38 -12.13 14.02
N SER A 160 16.58 -12.08 12.70
CA SER A 160 17.40 -13.03 11.98
C SER A 160 18.85 -12.54 11.90
N THR A 161 19.21 -11.83 10.83
CA THR A 161 20.54 -11.22 10.67
C THR A 161 20.62 -9.89 11.44
N GLY A 162 21.61 -9.74 12.30
CA GLY A 162 21.91 -8.53 13.05
C GLY A 162 22.76 -7.51 12.27
N GLY A 163 22.96 -6.33 12.85
CA GLY A 163 23.74 -5.24 12.25
C GLY A 163 23.98 -4.05 13.16
N GLU A 164 24.82 -3.15 12.67
CA GLU A 164 25.40 -2.00 13.37
C GLU A 164 24.40 -0.83 13.57
N TRP A 165 23.32 -0.80 12.79
CA TRP A 165 22.18 0.12 12.97
C TRP A 165 20.85 -0.62 12.95
N VAL A 166 19.83 -0.08 13.62
CA VAL A 166 18.45 -0.58 13.55
C VAL A 166 17.46 0.54 13.22
N ARG A 167 16.34 0.17 12.58
CA ARG A 167 15.11 0.98 12.53
C ARG A 167 13.88 0.09 12.60
N VAL A 168 12.74 0.66 13.03
CA VAL A 168 11.46 -0.07 13.10
C VAL A 168 10.45 0.49 12.10
N LYS A 169 9.56 -0.37 11.60
CA LYS A 169 8.42 -0.01 10.75
C LYS A 169 7.12 -0.09 11.55
N LEU A 170 6.47 1.06 11.75
CA LEU A 170 5.20 1.19 12.47
C LEU A 170 4.05 1.51 11.52
N SER A 171 2.89 0.90 11.77
CA SER A 171 1.74 0.84 10.87
C SER A 171 0.43 1.16 11.57
N ASN A 172 -0.31 2.07 10.96
CA ASN A 172 -1.71 2.37 11.27
C ASN A 172 -2.58 2.10 10.01
N ARG A 173 -2.20 1.10 9.20
CA ARG A 173 -2.79 0.83 7.87
C ARG A 173 -4.31 0.66 7.87
N TYR A 174 -4.88 0.13 8.93
CA TYR A 174 -6.33 -0.08 9.05
C TYR A 174 -7.01 0.92 9.99
N GLY A 175 -6.24 1.74 10.72
CA GLY A 175 -6.79 2.76 11.59
C GLY A 175 -7.34 3.93 10.80
N SER A 176 -8.61 4.27 11.05
CA SER A 176 -9.29 5.42 10.45
C SER A 176 -9.08 6.71 11.26
N ALA A 177 -8.53 6.63 12.47
CA ALA A 177 -8.06 7.74 13.27
C ALA A 177 -6.50 7.78 13.31
N PRO A 178 -5.87 8.96 13.50
CA PRO A 178 -4.43 9.05 13.74
C PRO A 178 -4.04 8.40 15.07
N LEU A 179 -2.91 7.70 15.10
CA LEU A 179 -2.34 7.08 16.29
C LEU A 179 -1.18 7.94 16.82
N VAL A 180 -1.24 8.36 18.08
CA VAL A 180 -0.15 9.08 18.76
C VAL A 180 0.72 8.09 19.52
N VAL A 181 2.04 8.22 19.36
CA VAL A 181 3.05 7.51 20.16
C VAL A 181 3.94 8.57 20.80
N GLU A 182 3.96 8.65 22.12
CA GLU A 182 4.67 9.71 22.85
C GLU A 182 6.13 9.38 23.16
N LYS A 183 6.46 8.08 23.24
CA LYS A 183 7.83 7.56 23.34
C LYS A 183 7.94 6.21 22.65
N ALA A 184 9.10 5.97 22.04
CA ALA A 184 9.51 4.67 21.55
C ALA A 184 10.96 4.35 21.97
N HIS A 185 11.25 3.08 22.21
CA HIS A 185 12.56 2.57 22.62
C HIS A 185 12.81 1.18 21.99
N VAL A 186 14.07 0.82 21.82
CA VAL A 186 14.48 -0.56 21.48
C VAL A 186 15.67 -0.98 22.34
N ALA A 187 15.72 -2.24 22.75
CA ALA A 187 16.84 -2.82 23.53
C ALA A 187 16.97 -4.33 23.23
N VAL A 188 18.07 -4.95 23.67
CA VAL A 188 18.18 -6.43 23.72
C VAL A 188 17.35 -6.94 24.89
N ARG A 189 16.48 -7.93 24.64
CA ARG A 189 15.77 -8.68 25.69
C ARG A 189 16.78 -9.49 26.49
N ASP A 190 16.64 -9.52 27.81
CA ASP A 190 17.40 -10.46 28.64
C ASP A 190 16.57 -11.71 28.97
N VAL A 191 15.44 -11.54 29.66
CA VAL A 191 14.55 -12.66 30.02
C VAL A 191 13.12 -12.19 30.27
N VAL A 192 12.10 -12.93 29.80
CA VAL A 192 10.67 -12.56 29.86
C VAL A 192 10.42 -11.14 29.30
N ASP A 193 10.12 -10.15 30.14
CA ASP A 193 9.91 -8.73 29.80
C ASP A 193 11.13 -7.85 30.10
N GLN A 194 12.16 -8.39 30.75
CA GLN A 194 13.37 -7.67 31.14
C GLN A 194 14.27 -7.37 29.93
N ILE A 195 14.93 -6.21 29.96
CA ILE A 195 15.87 -5.75 28.94
C ILE A 195 17.26 -5.49 29.54
N ARG A 196 18.30 -5.63 28.72
CA ARG A 196 19.65 -5.16 29.06
C ARG A 196 19.66 -3.64 29.01
N ALA A 197 19.62 -2.99 30.17
CA ALA A 197 19.41 -1.55 30.32
C ALA A 197 20.51 -0.69 29.69
N GLU A 198 21.69 -1.26 29.47
CA GLU A 198 22.82 -0.67 28.77
C GLU A 198 22.77 -0.81 27.23
N SER A 199 21.73 -1.45 26.68
CA SER A 199 21.60 -1.76 25.25
C SER A 199 20.50 -0.97 24.54
N GLY A 200 20.73 -0.65 23.26
CA GLY A 200 19.77 0.03 22.40
C GLY A 200 19.59 1.52 22.72
N GLY A 201 18.35 2.03 22.64
CA GLY A 201 18.06 3.44 22.88
C GLY A 201 16.70 3.93 22.39
N GLN A 202 16.52 5.26 22.47
CA GLN A 202 15.33 5.99 22.00
C GLN A 202 15.19 5.89 20.48
N LEU A 203 14.04 5.43 20.01
CA LEU A 203 13.65 5.53 18.60
C LEU A 203 13.03 6.92 18.33
N THR A 204 13.43 7.55 17.22
CA THR A 204 12.86 8.82 16.75
C THR A 204 12.28 8.70 15.34
N PHE A 205 11.39 9.63 14.97
CA PHE A 205 10.76 9.69 13.66
C PHE A 205 10.85 11.14 13.14
N GLY A 206 11.72 11.39 12.15
CA GLY A 206 12.05 12.73 11.67
C GLY A 206 12.71 13.60 12.75
N GLY A 207 13.53 12.98 13.61
CA GLY A 207 14.17 13.60 14.78
C GLY A 207 13.25 13.81 15.99
N ARG A 208 11.99 13.34 15.94
CA ARG A 208 11.01 13.51 17.02
C ARG A 208 10.86 12.24 17.84
N SER A 209 10.88 12.35 19.18
CA SER A 209 10.60 11.22 20.09
C SER A 209 9.12 11.00 20.39
N SER A 210 8.27 11.99 20.08
CA SER A 210 6.79 11.90 20.10
C SER A 210 6.26 12.25 18.71
N PHE A 211 5.36 11.42 18.17
CA PHE A 211 4.93 11.48 16.78
C PHE A 211 3.53 10.90 16.59
N THR A 212 2.93 11.22 15.43
CA THR A 212 1.59 10.74 15.05
C THR A 212 1.69 9.94 13.75
N ILE A 213 1.28 8.67 13.77
CA ILE A 213 1.07 7.87 12.57
C ILE A 213 -0.31 8.24 12.01
N PRO A 214 -0.40 8.81 10.79
CA PRO A 214 -1.70 9.19 10.22
C PRO A 214 -2.61 7.98 10.01
N ALA A 215 -3.91 8.23 9.83
CA ALA A 215 -4.85 7.20 9.42
C ALA A 215 -4.37 6.53 8.11
N PHE A 216 -4.59 5.21 8.02
CA PHE A 216 -4.23 4.35 6.88
C PHE A 216 -2.73 4.33 6.49
N SER A 217 -1.83 4.87 7.32
CA SER A 217 -0.45 5.18 6.93
C SER A 217 0.60 4.35 7.69
N GLU A 218 1.85 4.39 7.20
CA GLU A 218 3.01 3.72 7.77
C GLU A 218 4.22 4.66 7.83
N LEU A 219 4.98 4.57 8.93
CA LEU A 219 6.23 5.30 9.14
C LEU A 219 7.38 4.33 9.42
N TYR A 220 8.58 4.68 8.99
CA TYR A 220 9.85 4.10 9.44
C TYR A 220 10.47 5.03 10.48
N SER A 221 11.12 4.48 11.51
CA SER A 221 11.95 5.31 12.39
C SER A 221 13.18 5.83 11.66
N ASP A 222 13.80 6.84 12.24
CA ASP A 222 15.17 7.21 11.91
C ASP A 222 16.12 6.03 12.24
N TRP A 223 17.32 6.01 11.65
CA TRP A 223 18.33 5.00 11.96
C TRP A 223 18.98 5.25 13.32
N LEU A 224 18.87 4.27 14.23
CA LEU A 224 19.57 4.27 15.51
C LEU A 224 20.86 3.43 15.39
N PRO A 225 22.05 4.00 15.64
CA PRO A 225 23.28 3.21 15.81
C PRO A 225 23.15 2.32 17.04
N PHE A 226 23.13 1.00 16.83
CA PHE A 226 22.91 0.00 17.86
C PHE A 226 23.33 -1.35 17.31
N GLU A 227 24.42 -1.89 17.84
CA GLU A 227 24.91 -3.24 17.54
C GLU A 227 23.89 -4.29 17.97
N THR A 228 23.21 -4.89 16.99
CA THR A 228 22.25 -5.97 17.18
C THR A 228 22.89 -7.31 16.80
N PRO A 229 22.99 -8.31 17.71
CA PRO A 229 23.55 -9.61 17.37
C PRO A 229 22.66 -10.40 16.40
N ASP A 230 23.27 -11.25 15.57
CA ASP A 230 22.57 -12.30 14.83
C ASP A 230 21.74 -13.17 15.82
N LEU A 231 20.48 -13.48 15.47
CA LEU A 231 19.52 -14.25 16.28
C LEU A 231 19.11 -13.63 17.65
N ALA A 232 19.29 -12.33 17.86
CA ALA A 232 18.89 -11.66 19.09
C ALA A 232 17.35 -11.56 19.25
N ASP A 233 16.87 -11.67 20.49
CA ASP A 233 15.56 -11.15 20.87
C ASP A 233 15.70 -9.65 21.16
N LEU A 234 14.94 -8.80 20.47
CA LEU A 234 14.83 -7.37 20.75
C LEU A 234 13.49 -7.06 21.41
N ALA A 235 13.51 -6.14 22.37
CA ALA A 235 12.33 -5.55 22.99
C ALA A 235 12.09 -4.15 22.42
N ILE A 236 10.93 -3.94 21.81
CA ILE A 236 10.52 -2.66 21.22
C ILE A 236 9.37 -2.09 22.04
N ASP A 237 9.61 -0.98 22.74
CA ASP A 237 8.61 -0.30 23.55
C ASP A 237 7.91 0.79 22.73
N LEU A 238 6.57 0.82 22.78
CA LEU A 238 5.75 1.93 22.28
C LEU A 238 4.83 2.44 23.40
N TYR A 239 5.01 3.68 23.85
CA TYR A 239 4.09 4.33 24.79
C TYR A 239 2.96 5.04 24.04
N VAL A 240 1.73 4.53 24.22
CA VAL A 240 0.50 5.05 23.63
C VAL A 240 -0.32 5.72 24.75
N PRO A 241 -0.43 7.06 24.76
CA PRO A 241 -1.12 7.81 25.81
C PRO A 241 -2.66 7.75 25.68
N GLY A 242 -3.17 7.48 24.47
CA GLY A 242 -4.61 7.41 24.18
C GLY A 242 -5.25 6.06 24.54
N ASP A 243 -6.57 6.02 24.50
CA ASP A 243 -7.38 4.80 24.65
C ASP A 243 -7.90 4.33 23.28
N THR A 244 -7.49 3.13 22.86
CA THR A 244 -7.94 2.54 21.59
C THR A 244 -9.42 2.14 21.58
N LEU A 245 -10.13 2.18 22.72
CA LEU A 245 -11.60 2.05 22.76
C LEU A 245 -12.34 3.39 22.66
N ALA A 246 -11.66 4.53 22.73
CA ALA A 246 -12.32 5.85 22.62
C ALA A 246 -12.77 6.20 21.19
N SER A 247 -12.57 5.31 20.22
CA SER A 247 -12.93 5.48 18.81
C SER A 247 -13.30 4.13 18.19
N PRO A 248 -14.26 4.07 17.23
CA PRO A 248 -14.53 2.87 16.44
C PRO A 248 -13.45 2.57 15.38
N SER A 249 -12.33 3.31 15.38
CA SER A 249 -11.18 3.04 14.50
C SER A 249 -10.66 1.61 14.70
N PRO A 250 -10.47 0.82 13.63
CA PRO A 250 -9.79 -0.46 13.73
C PRO A 250 -8.36 -0.29 14.26
N ILE A 251 -7.88 -1.32 14.95
CA ILE A 251 -6.51 -1.44 15.43
C ILE A 251 -5.70 -2.18 14.37
N THR A 252 -4.52 -1.65 14.04
CA THR A 252 -3.54 -2.34 13.18
C THR A 252 -2.64 -3.19 14.06
N LEU A 253 -2.73 -4.51 13.92
CA LEU A 253 -1.99 -5.47 14.75
C LEU A 253 -1.66 -6.74 13.94
N HIS A 254 -0.92 -7.65 14.55
CA HIS A 254 -0.75 -9.02 14.09
C HIS A 254 -1.11 -9.97 15.24
N ASN A 255 -2.09 -10.87 15.03
CA ASN A 255 -2.66 -11.73 16.07
C ASN A 255 -2.13 -13.16 15.97
N ALA A 256 -1.34 -13.61 16.95
CA ALA A 256 -1.09 -15.03 17.12
C ALA A 256 -2.41 -15.76 17.42
N ARG A 257 -2.69 -16.89 16.75
CA ARG A 257 -3.85 -17.73 17.03
C ARG A 257 -3.56 -19.23 16.86
N PRO A 258 -4.01 -20.02 17.83
CA PRO A 258 -3.65 -19.96 19.24
C PRO A 258 -2.41 -20.86 19.50
N ALA A 259 -1.55 -20.46 20.45
CA ALA A 259 -0.21 -21.03 20.69
C ALA A 259 0.78 -20.84 19.51
N GLY A 260 2.08 -20.78 19.83
CA GLY A 260 3.17 -20.74 18.84
C GLY A 260 3.75 -19.39 18.43
N GLN A 261 3.63 -18.34 19.26
CA GLN A 261 4.34 -17.07 19.04
C GLN A 261 4.88 -16.48 20.36
N VAL A 262 5.41 -15.25 20.30
CA VAL A 262 6.10 -14.55 21.38
C VAL A 262 5.13 -13.67 22.18
N LEU A 263 5.42 -13.42 23.45
CA LEU A 263 4.66 -12.50 24.29
C LEU A 263 5.02 -11.02 24.07
N SER A 264 3.97 -10.19 24.03
CA SER A 264 4.03 -8.74 24.26
C SER A 264 3.48 -8.41 25.65
N TYR A 265 4.00 -7.36 26.28
CA TYR A 265 3.68 -6.96 27.65
C TYR A 265 3.12 -5.54 27.71
N LEU A 266 2.01 -5.34 28.43
CA LEU A 266 1.33 -4.04 28.58
C LEU A 266 1.50 -3.53 30.01
N ALA A 267 2.29 -2.47 30.21
CA ALA A 267 2.46 -1.79 31.50
C ALA A 267 1.79 -0.41 31.52
N ALA A 268 1.33 0.05 32.69
CA ALA A 268 0.59 1.30 32.82
C ALA A 268 1.51 2.55 32.79
N GLY A 269 1.05 3.58 32.08
CA GLY A 269 1.79 4.82 31.85
C GLY A 269 3.00 4.65 30.93
N ASN A 270 3.87 5.66 30.93
CA ASN A 270 5.13 5.64 30.20
C ASN A 270 6.20 4.87 30.98
N GLN A 271 6.63 3.74 30.44
CA GLN A 271 7.67 2.85 30.95
C GLN A 271 8.72 2.53 29.86
N ALA A 272 8.73 3.28 28.75
CA ALA A 272 9.59 2.97 27.60
C ALA A 272 11.08 3.12 27.97
N GLY A 273 11.85 2.05 27.82
CA GLY A 273 13.24 1.94 28.27
C GLY A 273 13.42 1.53 29.74
N ALA A 274 12.35 1.19 30.48
CA ALA A 274 12.50 0.65 31.84
C ALA A 274 13.11 -0.77 31.79
N ALA A 275 14.02 -1.10 32.71
CA ALA A 275 14.72 -2.38 32.73
C ALA A 275 13.76 -3.59 32.82
N GLU A 276 12.68 -3.46 33.59
CA GLU A 276 11.62 -4.45 33.78
C GLU A 276 10.27 -3.77 34.06
N PHE A 277 9.14 -4.49 33.94
CA PHE A 277 7.83 -3.95 34.27
C PHE A 277 7.30 -4.48 35.61
N ALA A 278 7.25 -3.61 36.63
CA ALA A 278 6.76 -3.95 37.97
C ALA A 278 5.34 -4.58 38.01
N THR A 279 4.49 -4.24 37.04
CA THR A 279 3.25 -4.95 36.72
C THR A 279 2.98 -4.84 35.22
N ALA A 280 2.78 -5.97 34.54
CA ALA A 280 2.38 -6.01 33.13
C ALA A 280 1.27 -7.03 32.88
N ALA A 281 0.49 -6.82 31.81
CA ALA A 281 -0.48 -7.77 31.29
C ALA A 281 0.01 -8.35 29.95
N ASN A 282 0.06 -9.67 29.84
CA ASN A 282 0.59 -10.35 28.66
C ASN A 282 -0.42 -10.38 27.51
N ARG A 283 0.08 -10.40 26.26
CA ARG A 283 -0.69 -10.54 25.02
C ARG A 283 0.10 -11.33 23.99
N THR A 284 -0.57 -12.15 23.19
CA THR A 284 0.02 -12.90 22.06
C THR A 284 -0.28 -12.18 20.74
N MET A 285 0.16 -10.92 20.63
CA MET A 285 -0.02 -10.10 19.43
C MET A 285 1.01 -8.97 19.38
N TRP A 286 1.37 -8.55 18.17
CA TRP A 286 2.13 -7.31 17.94
C TRP A 286 1.16 -6.18 17.60
N TYR A 287 1.36 -5.02 18.21
CA TYR A 287 0.55 -3.81 18.09
C TYR A 287 1.31 -2.77 17.28
N PHE A 288 0.79 -2.40 16.11
CA PHE A 288 1.32 -1.39 15.19
C PHE A 288 2.73 -1.69 14.62
N LEU A 289 3.56 -2.50 15.26
CA LEU A 289 4.86 -2.95 14.78
C LEU A 289 4.70 -3.97 13.64
N THR A 290 5.42 -3.76 12.52
CA THR A 290 5.28 -4.58 11.30
C THR A 290 6.61 -4.99 10.65
N GLY A 291 7.72 -4.40 11.08
CA GLY A 291 9.06 -4.77 10.61
C GLY A 291 10.17 -4.18 11.46
N VAL A 292 11.32 -4.83 11.43
CA VAL A 292 12.60 -4.32 11.91
C VAL A 292 13.61 -4.49 10.79
N ASP A 293 14.28 -3.41 10.42
CA ASP A 293 15.38 -3.43 9.48
C ASP A 293 16.70 -3.18 10.22
N VAL A 294 17.77 -3.85 9.79
CA VAL A 294 19.13 -3.52 10.21
C VAL A 294 19.91 -2.88 9.07
N GLY A 295 20.80 -1.98 9.45
CA GLY A 295 21.84 -1.41 8.60
C GLY A 295 23.17 -2.11 8.85
N VAL A 296 23.96 -2.33 7.79
CA VAL A 296 25.19 -3.12 7.88
C VAL A 296 26.33 -2.59 7.01
N THR A 297 27.57 -2.78 7.46
CA THR A 297 28.77 -2.57 6.64
C THR A 297 29.19 -3.82 5.85
N ARG A 298 28.89 -5.02 6.37
CA ARG A 298 29.23 -6.34 5.75
C ARG A 298 28.54 -6.58 4.40
N ALA A 299 28.96 -7.62 3.68
CA ALA A 299 28.25 -8.09 2.47
C ALA A 299 27.01 -8.91 2.89
N VAL A 300 25.97 -8.96 2.05
CA VAL A 300 24.65 -9.52 2.37
C VAL A 300 23.96 -10.16 1.17
N GLY A 301 23.21 -11.23 1.42
CA GLY A 301 22.33 -11.89 0.42
C GLY A 301 20.93 -11.26 0.30
N GLY A 302 20.66 -10.21 1.09
CA GLY A 302 19.38 -9.51 1.11
C GLY A 302 18.42 -10.10 2.14
N THR A 303 17.20 -10.42 1.73
CA THR A 303 16.13 -10.86 2.63
C THR A 303 15.21 -11.87 1.94
N VAL A 304 14.95 -12.99 2.61
CA VAL A 304 13.92 -13.97 2.23
C VAL A 304 12.61 -13.61 2.92
N VAL A 305 11.55 -13.48 2.14
CA VAL A 305 10.18 -13.31 2.66
C VAL A 305 9.53 -14.68 2.77
N ALA A 306 9.28 -15.14 3.99
CA ALA A 306 8.44 -16.32 4.24
C ALA A 306 6.97 -15.87 4.19
N PHE A 307 6.28 -16.14 3.09
CA PHE A 307 4.93 -15.62 2.80
C PHE A 307 3.90 -16.76 2.81
N GLY A 308 2.80 -16.60 3.55
CA GLY A 308 1.75 -17.62 3.57
C GLY A 308 0.71 -17.49 4.67
N ASP A 309 0.15 -18.63 5.07
CA ASP A 309 -0.92 -18.75 6.08
C ASP A 309 -0.42 -19.14 7.49
N SER A 310 -1.25 -19.81 8.32
CA SER A 310 -0.95 -20.19 9.71
C SER A 310 0.26 -21.10 9.86
N ILE A 311 0.59 -21.89 8.83
CA ILE A 311 1.77 -22.78 8.85
C ILE A 311 3.06 -21.95 8.68
N THR A 312 2.98 -20.82 7.98
CA THR A 312 4.09 -19.86 7.91
C THR A 312 4.12 -18.95 9.15
N ASP A 313 2.95 -18.58 9.65
CA ASP A 313 2.74 -17.80 10.88
C ASP A 313 3.26 -18.52 12.16
N GLY A 314 3.29 -19.85 12.12
CA GLY A 314 3.86 -20.71 13.15
C GLY A 314 2.91 -21.17 14.24
N SER A 315 1.60 -21.22 13.95
CA SER A 315 0.56 -21.74 14.86
C SER A 315 0.94 -23.11 15.42
N GLN A 316 0.67 -23.36 16.70
CA GLN A 316 1.00 -24.60 17.43
C GLN A 316 2.50 -24.90 17.65
N SER A 317 3.43 -23.98 17.33
CA SER A 317 4.79 -24.07 17.87
C SER A 317 4.83 -23.78 19.39
N THR A 318 6.00 -23.88 20.02
CA THR A 318 6.17 -23.60 21.45
C THR A 318 6.21 -22.09 21.70
N LEU A 319 5.35 -21.60 22.61
CA LEU A 319 5.29 -20.19 23.04
C LEU A 319 6.67 -19.68 23.50
N ASP A 320 7.03 -18.45 23.14
CA ASP A 320 8.32 -17.77 23.44
C ASP A 320 9.61 -18.51 22.99
N ALA A 321 9.52 -19.71 22.40
CA ALA A 321 10.69 -20.51 22.02
C ALA A 321 11.22 -20.21 20.61
N ASN A 322 10.56 -19.33 19.85
CA ASN A 322 10.87 -19.04 18.44
C ASN A 322 10.99 -20.35 17.62
N GLY A 323 9.96 -21.20 17.74
CA GLY A 323 9.94 -22.58 17.23
C GLY A 323 9.28 -22.73 15.86
N ARG A 324 9.28 -21.68 15.02
CA ARG A 324 8.56 -21.62 13.73
C ARG A 324 9.54 -21.89 12.60
N TRP A 325 9.08 -22.42 11.45
CA TRP A 325 10.01 -22.78 10.37
C TRP A 325 10.87 -21.60 9.86
N PRO A 326 10.40 -20.34 9.80
CA PRO A 326 11.25 -19.22 9.42
C PRO A 326 12.35 -18.90 10.45
N ASP A 327 12.11 -19.12 11.76
CA ASP A 327 13.11 -18.94 12.81
C ASP A 327 14.22 -19.99 12.68
N TYR A 328 13.85 -21.26 12.52
CA TYR A 328 14.78 -22.36 12.28
C TYR A 328 15.55 -22.19 10.97
N PHE A 329 14.91 -21.69 9.91
CA PHE A 329 15.56 -21.40 8.64
C PHE A 329 16.58 -20.26 8.76
N ALA A 330 16.27 -19.18 9.50
CA ALA A 330 17.23 -18.13 9.82
C ALA A 330 18.48 -18.67 10.54
N ARG A 331 18.30 -19.57 11.52
CA ARG A 331 19.41 -20.26 12.20
C ARG A 331 20.28 -21.05 11.23
N ARG A 332 19.67 -21.77 10.28
CA ARG A 332 20.39 -22.54 9.25
C ARG A 332 21.17 -21.65 8.28
N LEU A 333 20.59 -20.53 7.83
CA LEU A 333 21.29 -19.56 6.97
C LEU A 333 22.49 -18.92 7.68
N ILE A 334 22.32 -18.49 8.94
CA ILE A 334 23.38 -17.83 9.73
C ILE A 334 24.49 -18.82 10.11
N GLY A 335 24.15 -20.11 10.23
CA GLY A 335 25.11 -21.20 10.45
C GLY A 335 25.81 -21.74 9.20
N GLU A 336 25.52 -21.24 7.99
CA GLU A 336 26.06 -21.74 6.72
C GLU A 336 27.10 -20.76 6.13
N PRO A 337 28.42 -21.04 6.25
CA PRO A 337 29.47 -20.09 5.86
C PRO A 337 29.56 -19.79 4.36
N SER A 338 28.89 -20.57 3.49
CA SER A 338 28.85 -20.34 2.04
C SER A 338 27.62 -19.52 1.57
N VAL A 339 26.73 -19.13 2.47
CA VAL A 339 25.65 -18.16 2.23
C VAL A 339 26.03 -16.81 2.84
N GLN A 340 25.70 -15.69 2.17
CA GLN A 340 25.92 -14.36 2.74
C GLN A 340 24.86 -14.04 3.80
N PRO A 341 25.16 -13.22 4.84
CA PRO A 341 24.19 -12.80 5.84
C PRO A 341 22.89 -12.31 5.20
N THR A 342 21.77 -12.92 5.60
CA THR A 342 20.48 -12.83 4.91
C THR A 342 19.37 -12.77 5.94
N GLY A 343 18.52 -11.75 5.83
CA GLY A 343 17.34 -11.64 6.67
C GLY A 343 16.27 -12.66 6.31
N VAL A 344 15.47 -13.07 7.29
CA VAL A 344 14.24 -13.83 7.08
C VAL A 344 13.11 -13.06 7.76
N VAL A 345 12.10 -12.65 6.99
CA VAL A 345 10.92 -11.97 7.53
C VAL A 345 9.69 -12.87 7.41
N ASN A 346 8.93 -13.00 8.51
CA ASN A 346 7.72 -13.80 8.55
C ASN A 346 6.50 -12.95 8.14
N MET A 347 5.91 -13.28 7.01
CA MET A 347 4.68 -12.68 6.48
C MET A 347 3.54 -13.69 6.42
N GLY A 348 3.56 -14.68 7.31
CA GLY A 348 2.42 -15.52 7.64
C GLY A 348 1.24 -14.73 8.20
N ILE A 349 0.02 -15.22 7.97
CA ILE A 349 -1.20 -14.77 8.67
C ILE A 349 -2.10 -15.98 8.93
N GLY A 350 -2.47 -16.23 10.19
CA GLY A 350 -3.27 -17.40 10.55
C GLY A 350 -4.62 -17.50 9.84
N GLY A 351 -4.75 -18.43 8.88
CA GLY A 351 -5.95 -18.59 8.05
C GLY A 351 -6.03 -17.64 6.83
N ASN A 352 -4.88 -17.18 6.31
CA ASN A 352 -4.83 -16.43 5.06
C ASN A 352 -5.18 -17.30 3.84
N ARG A 353 -5.45 -16.63 2.72
CA ARG A 353 -5.95 -17.24 1.49
C ARG A 353 -5.46 -16.47 0.26
N VAL A 354 -5.23 -17.21 -0.81
CA VAL A 354 -4.74 -16.67 -2.08
C VAL A 354 -5.79 -15.79 -2.76
N LEU A 355 -7.05 -16.23 -2.79
CA LEU A 355 -8.08 -15.67 -3.68
C LEU A 355 -9.16 -14.83 -2.99
N THR A 356 -9.34 -14.99 -1.68
CA THR A 356 -10.46 -14.38 -0.94
C THR A 356 -10.00 -13.91 0.42
N GLY A 357 -10.65 -12.88 1.00
CA GLY A 357 -10.37 -12.50 2.39
C GLY A 357 -10.58 -13.68 3.34
N GLY A 358 -9.75 -13.75 4.38
CA GLY A 358 -9.83 -14.73 5.46
C GLY A 358 -9.61 -14.00 6.79
N THR A 359 -8.63 -14.45 7.56
CA THR A 359 -7.94 -13.52 8.47
C THR A 359 -7.09 -12.57 7.61
N GLY A 360 -7.38 -11.27 7.68
CA GLY A 360 -6.66 -10.25 6.92
C GLY A 360 -7.01 -10.17 5.43
N GLU A 361 -6.25 -9.33 4.72
CA GLU A 361 -6.29 -9.20 3.25
C GLU A 361 -5.76 -10.50 2.59
N ASN A 362 -6.27 -10.84 1.41
CA ASN A 362 -5.79 -12.02 0.66
C ASN A 362 -4.36 -11.83 0.11
N ALA A 363 -3.71 -12.93 -0.26
CA ALA A 363 -2.35 -12.92 -0.81
C ALA A 363 -2.19 -11.88 -1.92
N LEU A 364 -3.07 -11.90 -2.93
CA LEU A 364 -2.98 -11.03 -4.11
C LEU A 364 -3.15 -9.54 -3.79
N ALA A 365 -3.93 -9.19 -2.77
CA ALA A 365 -4.06 -7.82 -2.27
C ALA A 365 -2.81 -7.35 -1.49
N ARG A 366 -2.21 -8.24 -0.68
CA ARG A 366 -1.11 -7.88 0.24
C ARG A 366 0.30 -8.18 -0.27
N PHE A 367 0.50 -8.99 -1.30
CA PHE A 367 1.82 -9.41 -1.78
C PHE A 367 2.73 -8.22 -2.13
N GLY A 368 2.16 -7.19 -2.75
CA GLY A 368 2.87 -5.93 -3.03
C GLY A 368 3.35 -5.18 -1.78
N ARG A 369 2.66 -5.33 -0.64
CA ARG A 369 2.95 -4.68 0.66
C ARG A 369 3.91 -5.51 1.53
N ASP A 370 3.71 -6.81 1.57
CA ASP A 370 4.38 -7.71 2.52
C ASP A 370 5.62 -8.40 1.91
N ALA A 371 5.64 -8.64 0.59
CA ALA A 371 6.78 -9.24 -0.10
C ALA A 371 7.56 -8.22 -0.94
N LEU A 372 6.93 -7.61 -1.96
CA LEU A 372 7.65 -6.78 -2.95
C LEU A 372 8.29 -5.51 -2.36
N VAL A 373 7.79 -5.02 -1.21
CA VAL A 373 8.33 -3.84 -0.51
C VAL A 373 8.96 -4.15 0.85
N ALA A 374 9.28 -5.42 1.16
CA ALA A 374 10.11 -5.77 2.31
C ALA A 374 11.57 -5.33 2.09
N THR A 375 12.24 -4.77 3.10
CA THR A 375 13.61 -4.23 3.01
C THR A 375 14.61 -5.30 2.61
N GLY A 376 15.48 -5.00 1.63
CA GLY A 376 16.47 -5.97 1.13
C GLY A 376 15.91 -7.21 0.42
N ALA A 377 14.60 -7.32 0.20
CA ALA A 377 13.96 -8.50 -0.37
C ALA A 377 14.65 -8.98 -1.66
N SER A 378 15.09 -10.23 -1.67
CA SER A 378 15.76 -10.90 -2.80
C SER A 378 15.07 -12.21 -3.19
N HIS A 379 14.45 -12.90 -2.22
CA HIS A 379 13.75 -14.17 -2.40
C HIS A 379 12.39 -14.16 -1.69
N VAL A 380 11.44 -14.95 -2.19
CA VAL A 380 10.13 -15.18 -1.55
C VAL A 380 9.82 -16.67 -1.53
N VAL A 381 9.50 -17.24 -0.37
CA VAL A 381 8.97 -18.60 -0.22
C VAL A 381 7.48 -18.51 0.02
N VAL A 382 6.66 -19.06 -0.88
CA VAL A 382 5.19 -19.03 -0.79
C VAL A 382 4.66 -20.38 -0.31
N LEU A 383 3.99 -20.41 0.85
CA LEU A 383 3.25 -21.56 1.37
C LEU A 383 1.82 -21.13 1.73
N GLU A 384 0.90 -21.25 0.77
CA GLU A 384 -0.49 -20.81 0.91
C GLU A 384 -1.43 -21.62 -0.01
N GLY A 385 -2.71 -21.67 0.34
CA GLY A 385 -3.78 -22.31 -0.45
C GLY A 385 -4.57 -23.40 0.29
N ILE A 386 -4.08 -23.92 1.42
CA ILE A 386 -4.78 -24.96 2.21
C ILE A 386 -6.12 -24.45 2.76
N ASN A 387 -6.18 -23.15 3.04
CA ASN A 387 -7.36 -22.42 3.48
C ASN A 387 -8.34 -22.09 2.35
N ASP A 388 -7.86 -21.93 1.11
CA ASP A 388 -8.71 -21.77 -0.09
C ASP A 388 -9.40 -23.10 -0.43
N ILE A 389 -8.67 -24.22 -0.42
CA ILE A 389 -9.21 -25.58 -0.58
C ILE A 389 -10.21 -25.90 0.54
N SER A 390 -9.88 -25.52 1.78
CA SER A 390 -10.81 -25.64 2.91
C SER A 390 -12.03 -24.73 2.76
N GLY A 391 -11.89 -23.59 2.08
CA GLY A 391 -12.98 -22.73 1.63
C GLY A 391 -13.77 -23.22 0.41
N GLY A 392 -13.33 -24.30 -0.25
CA GLY A 392 -13.99 -24.88 -1.44
C GLY A 392 -13.51 -24.34 -2.78
N ALA A 393 -12.36 -23.65 -2.84
CA ALA A 393 -11.72 -23.29 -4.10
C ALA A 393 -11.01 -24.50 -4.74
N THR A 394 -11.00 -24.56 -6.06
CA THR A 394 -10.28 -25.59 -6.82
C THR A 394 -8.81 -25.21 -7.02
N ALA A 395 -7.94 -26.21 -7.17
CA ALA A 395 -6.53 -26.03 -7.48
C ALA A 395 -6.33 -25.15 -8.72
N ALA A 396 -7.13 -25.35 -9.77
CA ALA A 396 -7.07 -24.54 -10.99
C ALA A 396 -7.28 -23.04 -10.74
N ARG A 397 -8.18 -22.66 -9.83
CA ARG A 397 -8.36 -21.26 -9.42
C ARG A 397 -7.22 -20.75 -8.56
N ILE A 398 -6.66 -21.58 -7.68
CA ILE A 398 -5.54 -21.23 -6.80
C ILE A 398 -4.26 -21.02 -7.63
N ILE A 399 -4.00 -21.89 -8.60
CA ILE A 399 -2.89 -21.81 -9.57
C ILE A 399 -2.91 -20.47 -10.34
N GLU A 400 -4.08 -19.99 -10.78
CA GLU A 400 -4.22 -18.65 -11.38
C GLU A 400 -3.75 -17.53 -10.43
N GLY A 401 -3.98 -17.68 -9.13
CA GLY A 401 -3.46 -16.79 -8.09
C GLY A 401 -1.95 -16.91 -7.90
N HIS A 402 -1.41 -18.14 -7.78
CA HIS A 402 0.03 -18.34 -7.63
C HIS A 402 0.80 -17.78 -8.85
N ARG A 403 0.28 -17.95 -10.07
CA ARG A 403 0.81 -17.32 -11.30
C ARG A 403 0.89 -15.80 -11.24
N GLN A 404 -0.05 -15.14 -10.56
CA GLN A 404 0.02 -13.71 -10.33
C GLN A 404 1.11 -13.35 -9.31
N LEU A 405 1.26 -14.10 -8.22
CA LEU A 405 2.38 -13.91 -7.26
C LEU A 405 3.74 -14.07 -7.95
N ILE A 406 3.87 -15.07 -8.83
CA ILE A 406 5.06 -15.33 -9.65
C ILE A 406 5.37 -14.14 -10.56
N LYS A 407 4.43 -13.73 -11.42
CA LYS A 407 4.58 -12.52 -12.27
C LYS A 407 4.93 -11.27 -11.46
N TRP A 408 4.34 -11.10 -10.27
CA TRP A 408 4.61 -9.96 -9.40
C TRP A 408 6.05 -9.95 -8.84
N ALA A 409 6.60 -11.12 -8.50
CA ALA A 409 7.98 -11.29 -8.06
C ALA A 409 8.97 -11.12 -9.22
N HIS A 410 8.71 -11.77 -10.36
CA HIS A 410 9.55 -11.72 -11.56
C HIS A 410 9.62 -10.32 -12.18
N ASN A 411 8.50 -9.57 -12.22
CA ASN A 411 8.47 -8.15 -12.58
C ASN A 411 9.40 -7.28 -11.70
N ARG A 412 9.81 -7.79 -10.53
CA ARG A 412 10.71 -7.13 -9.58
C ARG A 412 12.08 -7.80 -9.43
N GLY A 413 12.41 -8.78 -10.25
CA GLY A 413 13.68 -9.51 -10.17
C GLY A 413 13.86 -10.26 -8.85
N LEU A 414 12.75 -10.59 -8.15
CA LEU A 414 12.76 -11.44 -6.96
C LEU A 414 12.63 -12.89 -7.38
N THR A 415 13.46 -13.75 -6.80
CA THR A 415 13.36 -15.20 -6.98
C THR A 415 12.22 -15.73 -6.11
N ILE A 416 11.37 -16.61 -6.64
CA ILE A 416 10.17 -17.09 -5.96
C ILE A 416 10.08 -18.62 -5.94
N TYR A 417 9.88 -19.17 -4.74
CA TYR A 417 9.85 -20.61 -4.46
C TYR A 417 8.49 -21.08 -3.99
N GLY A 418 8.05 -22.22 -4.51
CA GLY A 418 6.78 -22.86 -4.15
C GLY A 418 6.94 -23.86 -3.02
N GLY A 419 6.33 -23.58 -1.86
CA GLY A 419 6.16 -24.53 -0.77
C GLY A 419 4.92 -25.39 -0.98
N THR A 420 5.09 -26.72 -1.06
CA THR A 420 3.94 -27.64 -1.20
C THR A 420 3.06 -27.64 0.07
N LEU A 421 1.74 -27.70 -0.09
CA LEU A 421 0.80 -27.78 1.03
C LEU A 421 0.96 -29.08 1.82
N THR A 422 1.14 -28.96 3.13
CA THR A 422 1.30 -30.08 4.07
C THR A 422 0.08 -31.02 4.08
N ALA A 423 0.28 -32.26 4.51
CA ALA A 423 -0.82 -33.21 4.68
C ALA A 423 -1.63 -32.89 5.95
N TYR A 424 -2.93 -32.64 5.80
CA TYR A 424 -3.86 -32.41 6.91
C TYR A 424 -4.93 -33.50 6.97
N ALA A 425 -5.05 -34.15 8.13
CA ALA A 425 -5.84 -35.38 8.23
C ALA A 425 -7.35 -35.09 8.20
N ASN A 426 -8.13 -36.13 7.91
CA ASN A 426 -9.60 -36.07 7.85
C ASN A 426 -10.17 -35.13 6.76
N ALA A 427 -9.33 -34.60 5.86
CA ALA A 427 -9.76 -33.89 4.67
C ALA A 427 -10.61 -34.82 3.76
N PRO A 428 -11.85 -34.44 3.40
CA PRO A 428 -12.68 -35.21 2.46
C PRO A 428 -11.96 -35.42 1.12
N ASP A 429 -12.23 -36.54 0.45
CA ASP A 429 -11.49 -36.95 -0.76
C ASP A 429 -11.41 -35.88 -1.85
N ALA A 430 -12.46 -35.08 -2.02
CA ALA A 430 -12.45 -33.94 -2.94
C ALA A 430 -11.42 -32.85 -2.57
N ARG A 431 -11.25 -32.53 -1.27
CA ARG A 431 -10.24 -31.56 -0.82
C ARG A 431 -8.82 -32.11 -0.93
N GLU A 432 -8.63 -33.40 -0.63
CA GLU A 432 -7.33 -34.05 -0.83
C GLU A 432 -6.96 -34.11 -2.31
N ALA A 433 -7.92 -34.36 -3.21
CA ALA A 433 -7.69 -34.32 -4.66
C ALA A 433 -7.22 -32.93 -5.14
N GLU A 434 -7.86 -31.85 -4.67
CA GLU A 434 -7.43 -30.48 -4.98
C GLU A 434 -6.05 -30.16 -4.37
N ARG A 435 -5.75 -30.64 -3.14
CA ARG A 435 -4.42 -30.48 -2.52
C ARG A 435 -3.34 -31.18 -3.33
N GLN A 436 -3.58 -32.42 -3.77
CA GLN A 436 -2.65 -33.17 -4.61
C GLN A 436 -2.52 -32.56 -6.01
N ALA A 437 -3.58 -32.01 -6.60
CA ALA A 437 -3.52 -31.31 -7.87
C ALA A 437 -2.64 -30.04 -7.79
N LEU A 438 -2.81 -29.22 -6.74
CA LEU A 438 -1.98 -28.04 -6.49
C LEU A 438 -0.52 -28.43 -6.20
N ASN A 439 -0.28 -29.41 -5.34
CA ASN A 439 1.07 -29.89 -5.03
C ASN A 439 1.78 -30.53 -6.22
N SER A 440 1.03 -31.20 -7.12
CA SER A 440 1.56 -31.71 -8.38
C SER A 440 2.01 -30.56 -9.28
N TRP A 441 1.16 -29.53 -9.47
CA TRP A 441 1.53 -28.33 -10.22
C TRP A 441 2.75 -27.61 -9.64
N ILE A 442 2.83 -27.42 -8.31
CA ILE A 442 4.00 -26.83 -7.65
C ILE A 442 5.27 -27.63 -8.00
N ARG A 443 5.23 -28.96 -7.88
CA ARG A 443 6.39 -29.84 -8.13
C ARG A 443 6.82 -29.96 -9.59
N THR A 444 5.89 -29.95 -10.55
CA THR A 444 6.18 -30.41 -11.92
C THR A 444 5.90 -29.39 -13.02
N SER A 445 5.45 -28.17 -12.71
CA SER A 445 5.17 -27.15 -13.73
C SER A 445 6.41 -26.42 -14.25
N GLY A 446 7.42 -26.21 -13.40
CA GLY A 446 8.54 -25.31 -13.71
C GLY A 446 8.17 -23.83 -13.71
N GLU A 447 7.00 -23.45 -13.16
CA GLU A 447 6.55 -22.05 -13.09
C GLU A 447 7.09 -21.30 -11.85
N TYR A 448 7.53 -22.03 -10.83
CA TYR A 448 8.35 -21.48 -9.74
C TYR A 448 9.83 -21.67 -10.05
N ASP A 449 10.67 -20.77 -9.53
CA ASP A 449 12.14 -20.80 -9.72
C ASP A 449 12.81 -21.93 -8.91
N GLY A 450 12.03 -22.62 -8.07
CA GLY A 450 12.45 -23.70 -7.17
C GLY A 450 11.29 -24.17 -6.29
N VAL A 451 11.40 -25.37 -5.73
CA VAL A 451 10.33 -26.04 -4.98
C VAL A 451 10.85 -26.52 -3.62
N ILE A 452 10.07 -26.30 -2.57
CA ILE A 452 10.35 -26.77 -1.21
C ILE A 452 9.23 -27.74 -0.81
N ASP A 453 9.55 -29.03 -0.76
CA ASP A 453 8.55 -30.11 -0.58
C ASP A 453 8.23 -30.35 0.91
N PHE A 454 7.59 -29.37 1.55
CA PHE A 454 7.11 -29.46 2.93
C PHE A 454 6.08 -30.60 3.15
N ASP A 455 5.41 -31.08 2.09
CA ASP A 455 4.54 -32.26 2.16
C ASP A 455 5.39 -33.54 2.35
N ALA A 456 6.43 -33.73 1.54
CA ALA A 456 7.36 -34.85 1.68
C ALA A 456 8.16 -34.79 3.00
N ALA A 457 8.48 -33.59 3.50
CA ALA A 457 9.15 -33.40 4.78
C ALA A 457 8.32 -33.84 6.00
N LEU A 458 6.98 -33.78 5.90
CA LEU A 458 6.09 -33.95 7.06
C LEU A 458 5.14 -35.14 6.99
N ARG A 459 4.78 -35.64 5.81
CA ARG A 459 3.76 -36.70 5.65
C ARG A 459 4.21 -38.04 6.19
N ASP A 460 3.28 -38.79 6.75
CA ASP A 460 3.49 -40.19 7.14
C ASP A 460 3.73 -41.05 5.88
N PRO A 461 4.90 -41.72 5.72
CA PRO A 461 5.17 -42.55 4.55
C PRO A 461 4.28 -43.81 4.50
N ALA A 462 3.68 -44.23 5.62
CA ALA A 462 2.69 -45.30 5.66
C ALA A 462 1.26 -44.80 5.40
N ASN A 463 1.00 -43.48 5.45
CA ASN A 463 -0.28 -42.87 5.09
C ASN A 463 -0.10 -41.38 4.68
N PRO A 464 0.22 -41.08 3.41
CA PRO A 464 0.50 -39.72 2.93
C PRO A 464 -0.63 -38.69 3.05
N ARG A 465 -1.82 -39.08 3.56
CA ARG A 465 -2.95 -38.19 3.86
C ARG A 465 -2.92 -37.58 5.27
N ARG A 466 -1.86 -37.82 6.04
CA ARG A 466 -1.63 -37.21 7.37
C ARG A 466 -0.17 -36.86 7.58
N MET A 467 0.07 -35.97 8.54
CA MET A 467 1.39 -35.69 9.09
C MET A 467 1.92 -36.89 9.90
N LEU A 468 3.24 -37.02 10.00
CA LEU A 468 3.89 -37.91 10.98
C LEU A 468 3.51 -37.49 12.40
N ALA A 469 3.14 -38.45 13.25
CA ALA A 469 2.64 -38.18 14.60
C ALA A 469 3.65 -37.52 15.57
N VAL A 470 4.94 -37.47 15.21
CA VAL A 470 5.98 -36.71 15.94
C VAL A 470 6.02 -35.24 15.53
N TYR A 471 5.50 -34.89 14.36
CA TYR A 471 5.44 -33.53 13.83
C TYR A 471 4.05 -32.89 13.97
N ASP A 472 2.98 -33.68 14.09
CA ASP A 472 1.62 -33.20 14.33
C ASP A 472 1.51 -32.49 15.70
N SER A 473 0.79 -31.36 15.76
CA SER A 473 0.42 -30.68 17.01
C SER A 473 -0.67 -31.39 17.80
N GLY A 474 -1.38 -32.32 17.17
CA GLY A 474 -2.60 -32.94 17.67
C GLY A 474 -3.88 -32.29 17.11
N ASP A 475 -3.79 -31.17 16.40
CA ASP A 475 -4.92 -30.59 15.64
C ASP A 475 -5.06 -31.15 14.22
N THR A 476 -4.10 -31.97 13.78
CA THR A 476 -4.06 -32.66 12.49
C THR A 476 -3.91 -31.77 11.25
N LEU A 477 -3.58 -30.49 11.43
CA LEU A 477 -3.32 -29.51 10.36
C LEU A 477 -1.96 -28.83 10.54
N HIS A 478 -1.69 -28.30 11.73
CA HIS A 478 -0.48 -27.51 12.00
C HIS A 478 0.65 -28.38 12.56
N PRO A 479 1.90 -28.17 12.10
CA PRO A 479 3.08 -28.73 12.76
C PRO A 479 3.22 -28.24 14.21
N ASN A 480 3.80 -29.08 15.06
CA ASN A 480 4.46 -28.67 16.29
C ASN A 480 5.89 -28.16 15.98
N SER A 481 6.62 -27.69 17.01
CA SER A 481 8.00 -27.17 16.86
C SER A 481 8.97 -28.13 16.16
N ALA A 482 8.89 -29.44 16.40
CA ALA A 482 9.74 -30.44 15.72
C ALA A 482 9.34 -30.65 14.26
N GLY A 483 8.06 -30.47 13.93
CA GLY A 483 7.58 -30.41 12.55
C GLY A 483 8.06 -29.14 11.83
N TYR A 484 8.03 -27.99 12.49
CA TYR A 484 8.59 -26.75 11.95
C TYR A 484 10.12 -26.81 11.76
N GLU A 485 10.83 -27.50 12.64
CA GLU A 485 12.25 -27.83 12.47
C GLU A 485 12.48 -28.77 11.27
N ALA A 486 11.64 -29.79 11.08
CA ALA A 486 11.70 -30.67 9.92
C ALA A 486 11.41 -29.93 8.60
N MET A 487 10.43 -29.01 8.58
CA MET A 487 10.19 -28.11 7.45
C MET A 487 11.42 -27.26 7.14
N ALA A 488 11.99 -26.60 8.16
CA ALA A 488 13.15 -25.74 7.97
C ALA A 488 14.39 -26.51 7.51
N ASN A 489 14.57 -27.76 7.95
CA ASN A 489 15.65 -28.65 7.52
C ASN A 489 15.48 -29.17 6.07
N ALA A 490 14.25 -29.25 5.57
CA ALA A 490 13.96 -29.67 4.19
C ALA A 490 14.26 -28.57 3.13
N ILE A 491 14.58 -27.35 3.56
CA ILE A 491 15.00 -26.27 2.66
C ILE A 491 16.46 -26.50 2.25
N ASP A 492 16.71 -26.62 0.95
CA ASP A 492 18.08 -26.61 0.44
C ASP A 492 18.68 -25.18 0.56
N LEU A 493 19.85 -25.07 1.17
CA LEU A 493 20.54 -23.79 1.33
C LEU A 493 21.30 -23.39 0.06
N ASP A 494 21.56 -24.32 -0.86
CA ASP A 494 22.12 -24.01 -2.18
C ASP A 494 21.16 -23.13 -3.00
N LEU A 495 19.86 -23.12 -2.72
CA LEU A 495 18.90 -22.17 -3.33
C LEU A 495 19.22 -20.69 -3.01
N PHE A 496 19.97 -20.40 -1.94
CA PHE A 496 20.22 -19.04 -1.44
C PHE A 496 21.68 -18.59 -1.60
N LYS A 497 22.49 -19.31 -2.40
CA LYS A 497 23.90 -18.97 -2.66
C LYS A 497 24.04 -18.09 -3.90
N HIS A 498 25.00 -17.15 -3.88
CA HIS A 498 25.19 -16.19 -4.97
C HIS A 498 25.60 -16.83 -6.31
N SER A 499 26.12 -18.06 -6.30
CA SER A 499 26.60 -18.78 -7.49
C SER A 499 25.57 -19.72 -8.13
N SER A 500 24.44 -19.96 -7.47
CA SER A 500 23.39 -20.91 -7.87
C SER A 500 22.11 -20.23 -8.36
N LEU A 501 22.13 -18.90 -8.50
CA LEU A 501 21.17 -18.13 -9.28
C LEU A 501 21.32 -18.47 -10.77
N THR A 502 20.86 -19.67 -11.15
CA THR A 502 20.45 -19.96 -12.52
C THR A 502 19.44 -18.90 -12.93
N THR A 503 19.62 -18.27 -14.10
CA THR A 503 18.54 -17.47 -14.71
C THR A 503 17.29 -18.35 -14.75
N PRO A 504 16.21 -18.01 -14.03
CA PRO A 504 15.04 -18.88 -13.99
C PRO A 504 14.37 -18.91 -15.37
N THR A 505 13.36 -19.76 -15.54
CA THR A 505 12.49 -19.79 -16.72
C THR A 505 11.49 -18.62 -16.75
N LEU A 506 12.03 -17.41 -16.53
CA LEU A 506 11.35 -16.13 -16.61
C LEU A 506 10.90 -15.88 -18.06
N ASP A 507 9.70 -15.33 -18.25
CA ASP A 507 9.46 -14.53 -19.45
C ASP A 507 10.36 -13.29 -19.34
N GLU A 508 11.34 -13.12 -20.24
CA GLU A 508 12.23 -11.95 -20.24
C GLU A 508 11.43 -10.63 -20.21
N SER A 509 10.21 -10.64 -20.72
CA SER A 509 9.31 -9.49 -20.72
C SER A 509 8.92 -9.03 -19.32
N ASP A 510 8.89 -9.91 -18.32
CA ASP A 510 8.62 -9.52 -16.93
C ASP A 510 9.79 -8.70 -16.35
N LEU A 511 11.05 -9.14 -16.57
CA LEU A 511 12.23 -8.33 -16.23
C LEU A 511 12.35 -7.04 -17.06
N GLN A 512 11.86 -7.06 -18.30
CA GLN A 512 11.90 -5.93 -19.24
C GLN A 512 10.67 -5.02 -19.17
N ALA A 513 9.79 -5.21 -18.18
CA ALA A 513 8.53 -4.51 -18.09
C ALA A 513 8.69 -3.04 -17.66
N VAL A 514 8.42 -2.12 -18.58
CA VAL A 514 8.38 -0.67 -18.31
C VAL A 514 6.93 -0.23 -18.24
N ALA A 515 6.50 0.31 -17.09
CA ALA A 515 5.19 0.94 -16.96
C ALA A 515 5.13 2.21 -17.82
N THR A 516 4.54 2.09 -19.01
CA THR A 516 4.48 3.14 -20.04
C THR A 516 3.26 4.06 -19.87
N TRP A 517 2.25 3.62 -19.12
CA TRP A 517 1.15 4.45 -18.62
C TRP A 517 0.65 3.91 -17.28
N GLY A 518 0.09 4.78 -16.43
CA GLY A 518 -0.48 4.41 -15.13
C GLY A 518 -1.66 5.30 -14.75
N ALA A 519 -2.52 4.78 -13.87
CA ALA A 519 -3.56 5.55 -13.19
C ALA A 519 -3.71 5.10 -11.72
N PRO A 520 -3.77 6.04 -10.76
CA PRO A 520 -3.90 5.73 -9.33
C PRO A 520 -5.38 5.50 -8.96
N MET A 521 -5.68 4.30 -8.46
CA MET A 521 -7.05 3.85 -8.23
C MET A 521 -7.61 4.30 -6.87
N VAL A 522 -8.79 4.91 -6.90
CA VAL A 522 -9.58 5.30 -5.71
C VAL A 522 -10.93 4.58 -5.69
N SER A 523 -11.54 4.52 -4.51
CA SER A 523 -12.88 3.97 -4.32
C SER A 523 -13.95 4.96 -4.78
N ALA A 524 -15.03 4.45 -5.39
CA ALA A 524 -16.25 5.19 -5.65
C ALA A 524 -17.50 4.37 -5.30
N THR A 525 -18.42 4.98 -4.54
CA THR A 525 -19.72 4.38 -4.20
C THR A 525 -20.53 4.10 -5.48
N PRO A 526 -21.14 2.92 -5.66
CA PRO A 526 -22.00 2.63 -6.80
C PRO A 526 -23.21 3.56 -6.84
N SER A 527 -23.53 4.05 -8.03
CA SER A 527 -24.64 4.98 -8.28
C SER A 527 -25.20 4.79 -9.68
N ALA A 528 -26.36 5.37 -9.97
CA ALA A 528 -26.90 5.41 -11.33
C ALA A 528 -25.98 6.12 -12.35
N THR A 529 -25.09 7.02 -11.91
CA THR A 529 -24.20 7.79 -12.80
C THR A 529 -22.90 7.06 -13.12
N ASN A 530 -22.41 6.16 -12.25
CA ASN A 530 -21.21 5.35 -12.49
C ASN A 530 -21.49 3.86 -12.78
N ARG A 531 -22.75 3.39 -12.65
CA ARG A 531 -23.22 2.05 -13.03
C ARG A 531 -22.65 1.59 -14.37
N ILE A 532 -22.28 0.32 -14.41
CA ILE A 532 -22.00 -0.48 -15.60
C ILE A 532 -22.93 -1.68 -15.48
N ASN A 533 -23.62 -2.06 -16.54
CA ASN A 533 -24.56 -3.18 -16.50
C ASN A 533 -24.63 -3.88 -17.86
N ASN A 534 -23.99 -5.05 -17.98
CA ASN A 534 -23.91 -5.81 -19.23
C ASN A 534 -23.36 -4.95 -20.39
N GLN A 535 -22.19 -4.35 -20.20
CA GLN A 535 -21.61 -3.35 -21.11
C GLN A 535 -20.10 -3.52 -21.27
N THR A 536 -19.62 -3.14 -22.46
CA THR A 536 -18.20 -2.98 -22.75
C THR A 536 -17.77 -1.54 -22.47
N LEU A 537 -16.63 -1.37 -21.81
CA LEU A 537 -15.96 -0.09 -21.63
C LEU A 537 -14.75 -0.02 -22.56
N ARG A 538 -14.69 0.97 -23.44
CA ARG A 538 -13.49 1.31 -24.22
C ARG A 538 -12.75 2.47 -23.56
N GLN A 539 -11.58 2.16 -23.02
CA GLN A 539 -10.76 3.06 -22.21
C GLN A 539 -9.49 3.43 -22.95
N ILE A 540 -9.24 4.73 -23.13
CA ILE A 540 -8.04 5.18 -23.86
C ILE A 540 -6.91 5.48 -22.89
N ALA A 541 -5.72 4.94 -23.15
CA ALA A 541 -4.49 5.25 -22.43
C ALA A 541 -3.45 5.84 -23.40
N ARG A 542 -2.75 6.89 -22.96
CA ARG A 542 -1.64 7.51 -23.70
C ARG A 542 -0.35 6.83 -23.26
N ILE A 543 0.21 5.94 -24.07
CA ILE A 543 1.50 5.34 -23.74
C ILE A 543 2.61 6.38 -23.92
N SER A 544 3.65 6.31 -23.10
CA SER A 544 4.85 7.15 -23.22
C SER A 544 5.81 6.51 -24.23
N ASN A 545 6.35 5.35 -23.86
CA ASN A 545 7.08 4.46 -24.76
C ASN A 545 6.17 3.51 -25.55
N GLY A 546 6.58 3.25 -26.77
CA GLY A 546 6.13 2.14 -27.61
C GLY A 546 6.94 0.86 -27.39
N GLY A 547 6.74 -0.09 -28.31
CA GLY A 547 7.34 -1.43 -28.31
C GLY A 547 6.46 -2.41 -29.09
N ASP A 548 6.78 -3.70 -29.00
CA ASP A 548 6.08 -4.77 -29.73
C ASP A 548 5.24 -5.70 -28.85
N ARG A 549 5.32 -5.58 -27.53
CA ARG A 549 4.66 -6.50 -26.58
C ARG A 549 4.21 -5.79 -25.32
N PHE A 550 2.91 -5.89 -25.01
CA PHE A 550 2.24 -5.11 -23.97
C PHE A 550 1.44 -5.99 -23.00
N ARG A 551 1.18 -5.47 -21.80
CA ARG A 551 0.19 -6.03 -20.87
C ARG A 551 -0.57 -4.94 -20.13
N VAL A 552 -1.71 -5.28 -19.55
CA VAL A 552 -2.48 -4.38 -18.68
C VAL A 552 -2.40 -4.81 -17.22
N ARG A 553 -2.41 -3.82 -16.32
CA ARG A 553 -2.66 -4.00 -14.89
C ARG A 553 -4.12 -3.65 -14.62
N LEU A 554 -4.90 -4.63 -14.17
CA LEU A 554 -6.30 -4.47 -13.79
C LEU A 554 -6.45 -4.52 -12.26
N SER A 555 -7.41 -3.78 -11.73
CA SER A 555 -7.54 -3.50 -10.31
C SER A 555 -8.99 -3.57 -9.85
N ASN A 556 -9.25 -4.42 -8.85
CA ASN A 556 -10.49 -4.47 -8.08
C ASN A 556 -10.20 -4.13 -6.60
N ARG A 557 -9.17 -3.31 -6.37
CA ARG A 557 -8.59 -2.98 -5.06
C ARG A 557 -9.57 -2.40 -4.04
N TRP A 558 -10.63 -1.72 -4.49
CA TRP A 558 -11.67 -1.19 -3.61
C TRP A 558 -12.97 -2.00 -3.64
N GLY A 559 -13.04 -3.05 -4.48
CA GLY A 559 -14.19 -3.93 -4.56
C GLY A 559 -14.20 -4.99 -3.46
N THR A 560 -15.38 -5.20 -2.87
CA THR A 560 -15.64 -6.19 -1.82
C THR A 560 -16.17 -7.52 -2.36
N VAL A 561 -16.51 -7.59 -3.65
CA VAL A 561 -16.93 -8.82 -4.35
C VAL A 561 -16.04 -9.09 -5.57
N PRO A 562 -15.94 -10.35 -6.05
CA PRO A 562 -15.15 -10.66 -7.24
C PRO A 562 -15.76 -10.02 -8.50
N LEU A 563 -14.95 -9.35 -9.31
CA LEU A 563 -15.39 -8.72 -10.56
C LEU A 563 -15.06 -9.62 -11.76
N VAL A 564 -16.09 -10.19 -12.39
CA VAL A 564 -15.93 -10.98 -13.62
C VAL A 564 -15.72 -10.05 -14.81
N ILE A 565 -14.68 -10.32 -15.59
CA ILE A 565 -14.48 -9.81 -16.94
C ILE A 565 -14.70 -10.99 -17.89
N GLU A 566 -15.67 -10.86 -18.79
CA GLU A 566 -16.06 -11.94 -19.69
C GLU A 566 -15.19 -11.99 -20.95
N SER A 567 -14.78 -10.81 -21.43
CA SER A 567 -13.84 -10.62 -22.53
C SER A 567 -13.10 -9.29 -22.37
N ALA A 568 -11.88 -9.19 -22.90
CA ALA A 568 -11.07 -7.98 -22.87
C ALA A 568 -10.11 -7.91 -24.07
N SER A 569 -9.76 -6.71 -24.54
CA SER A 569 -8.77 -6.56 -25.62
C SER A 569 -7.94 -5.28 -25.49
N MET A 570 -6.79 -5.24 -26.15
CA MET A 570 -6.02 -4.03 -26.42
C MET A 570 -5.93 -3.79 -27.93
N ALA A 571 -5.97 -2.53 -28.36
CA ALA A 571 -5.84 -2.11 -29.75
C ALA A 571 -5.19 -0.72 -29.87
N LEU A 572 -4.74 -0.35 -31.06
CA LEU A 572 -4.38 1.05 -31.37
C LEU A 572 -5.64 1.86 -31.65
N ARG A 573 -5.72 3.08 -31.12
CA ARG A 573 -6.79 4.05 -31.41
C ARG A 573 -6.43 4.86 -32.66
N SER A 574 -7.42 5.11 -33.51
CA SER A 574 -7.28 6.00 -34.68
C SER A 574 -7.81 7.40 -34.39
N SER A 575 -9.08 7.51 -33.95
CA SER A 575 -9.70 8.73 -33.45
C SER A 575 -10.90 8.39 -32.55
N ASP A 576 -11.25 9.27 -31.61
CA ASP A 576 -12.40 9.09 -30.71
C ASP A 576 -12.49 7.68 -30.09
N ALA A 577 -13.53 6.91 -30.44
CA ALA A 577 -13.71 5.51 -30.03
C ALA A 577 -13.32 4.49 -31.12
N GLN A 578 -12.81 4.94 -32.26
CA GLN A 578 -12.43 4.11 -33.41
C GLN A 578 -11.05 3.47 -33.20
N LEU A 579 -10.90 2.23 -33.67
CA LEU A 579 -9.63 1.50 -33.65
C LEU A 579 -8.93 1.56 -35.01
N VAL A 580 -7.62 1.29 -35.01
CA VAL A 580 -6.89 0.92 -36.23
C VAL A 580 -7.25 -0.54 -36.56
N ALA A 581 -7.78 -0.78 -37.76
CA ALA A 581 -8.16 -2.13 -38.20
C ALA A 581 -6.97 -3.11 -38.12
N GLY A 582 -7.20 -4.33 -37.63
CA GLY A 582 -6.16 -5.35 -37.46
C GLY A 582 -5.24 -5.18 -36.23
N SER A 583 -5.33 -4.07 -35.50
CA SER A 583 -4.51 -3.83 -34.28
C SER A 583 -5.02 -4.52 -33.01
N GLY A 584 -6.24 -5.06 -33.02
CA GLY A 584 -6.84 -5.71 -31.84
C GLY A 584 -6.12 -6.99 -31.40
N ARG A 585 -5.92 -7.16 -30.09
CA ARG A 585 -5.37 -8.35 -29.43
C ARG A 585 -6.23 -8.70 -28.22
N GLN A 586 -6.67 -9.95 -28.12
CA GLN A 586 -7.40 -10.44 -26.93
C GLN A 586 -6.46 -10.40 -25.71
N LEU A 587 -6.94 -9.85 -24.60
CA LEU A 587 -6.27 -9.90 -23.31
C LEU A 587 -6.74 -11.15 -22.56
N THR A 588 -5.81 -11.84 -21.91
CA THR A 588 -6.06 -13.04 -21.10
C THR A 588 -5.40 -12.93 -19.73
N ILE A 589 -5.79 -13.81 -18.80
CA ILE A 589 -5.08 -14.05 -17.54
C ILE A 589 -4.83 -15.56 -17.42
N SER A 590 -3.56 -15.96 -17.30
CA SER A 590 -3.13 -17.36 -17.24
C SER A 590 -3.67 -18.20 -18.42
N GLY A 591 -3.77 -17.59 -19.60
CA GLY A 591 -4.35 -18.16 -20.82
C GLY A 591 -5.87 -18.05 -20.93
N SER A 592 -6.59 -17.66 -19.88
CA SER A 592 -8.06 -17.56 -19.90
C SER A 592 -8.56 -16.21 -20.42
N GLN A 593 -9.50 -16.24 -21.38
CA GLN A 593 -10.16 -15.05 -21.93
C GLN A 593 -11.19 -14.45 -20.95
N ARG A 594 -11.94 -15.32 -20.28
CA ARG A 594 -12.83 -14.99 -19.16
C ARG A 594 -12.03 -15.11 -17.86
N PHE A 595 -12.01 -14.07 -17.04
CA PHE A 595 -11.28 -14.06 -15.78
C PHE A 595 -12.01 -13.27 -14.69
N THR A 596 -11.57 -13.40 -13.45
CA THR A 596 -12.21 -12.77 -12.29
C THR A 596 -11.17 -12.01 -11.49
N LEU A 597 -11.35 -10.69 -11.35
CA LEU A 597 -10.52 -9.86 -10.46
C LEU A 597 -10.95 -10.11 -9.00
N PRO A 598 -10.06 -10.64 -8.13
CA PRO A 598 -10.43 -10.91 -6.74
C PRO A 598 -10.76 -9.63 -5.95
N PRO A 599 -11.55 -9.71 -4.86
CA PRO A 599 -11.79 -8.56 -3.99
C PRO A 599 -10.46 -8.02 -3.43
N GLY A 600 -10.28 -6.70 -3.45
CA GLY A 600 -9.08 -6.05 -2.90
C GLY A 600 -7.78 -6.20 -3.73
N ALA A 601 -7.78 -6.97 -4.81
CA ALA A 601 -6.56 -7.33 -5.54
C ALA A 601 -6.28 -6.50 -6.81
N GLU A 602 -5.02 -6.50 -7.24
CA GLU A 602 -4.59 -6.14 -8.61
C GLU A 602 -4.02 -7.37 -9.32
N VAL A 603 -4.18 -7.43 -10.65
CA VAL A 603 -3.66 -8.51 -11.49
C VAL A 603 -3.01 -7.95 -12.76
N LEU A 604 -2.06 -8.71 -13.29
CA LEU A 604 -1.42 -8.49 -14.59
C LEU A 604 -2.04 -9.44 -15.62
N SER A 605 -2.38 -8.91 -16.80
CA SER A 605 -2.71 -9.77 -17.94
C SER A 605 -1.51 -10.63 -18.35
N ASP A 606 -1.75 -11.58 -19.23
CA ASP A 606 -0.68 -12.14 -20.04
C ASP A 606 -0.18 -11.08 -21.05
N TRP A 607 1.01 -11.29 -21.59
CA TRP A 607 1.60 -10.42 -22.61
C TRP A 607 0.95 -10.65 -23.97
N VAL A 608 0.70 -9.57 -24.71
CA VAL A 608 0.14 -9.60 -26.07
C VAL A 608 1.04 -8.86 -27.05
N ASP A 609 1.24 -9.45 -28.23
CA ASP A 609 2.15 -8.93 -29.25
C ASP A 609 1.45 -7.86 -30.10
N LEU A 610 1.74 -6.59 -29.83
CA LEU A 610 1.16 -5.41 -30.45
C LEU A 610 2.25 -4.36 -30.70
N SER A 611 2.68 -4.20 -31.95
CA SER A 611 3.57 -3.10 -32.36
C SER A 611 2.85 -1.75 -32.22
N ALA A 612 3.36 -0.90 -31.34
CA ALA A 612 2.89 0.46 -31.12
C ALA A 612 4.08 1.44 -31.08
N PRO A 613 4.03 2.60 -31.75
CA PRO A 613 5.09 3.60 -31.67
C PRO A 613 5.14 4.28 -30.30
N ASP A 614 6.26 4.93 -30.00
CA ASP A 614 6.32 5.91 -28.90
C ASP A 614 5.18 6.92 -29.03
N LEU A 615 4.57 7.29 -27.91
CA LEU A 615 3.48 8.25 -27.85
C LEU A 615 2.25 7.85 -28.69
N ALA A 616 1.86 6.57 -28.66
CA ALA A 616 0.58 6.11 -29.22
C ALA A 616 -0.61 6.32 -28.25
N ASP A 617 -1.82 6.30 -28.80
CA ASP A 617 -3.04 6.07 -28.02
C ASP A 617 -3.44 4.59 -28.16
N VAL A 618 -3.48 3.86 -27.04
CA VAL A 618 -4.03 2.50 -26.99
C VAL A 618 -5.44 2.52 -26.41
N ALA A 619 -6.31 1.69 -26.94
CA ALA A 619 -7.64 1.42 -26.41
C ALA A 619 -7.62 0.07 -25.68
N ILE A 620 -8.10 0.05 -24.44
CA ILE A 620 -8.33 -1.16 -23.64
C ILE A 620 -9.85 -1.34 -23.53
N ASP A 621 -10.35 -2.44 -24.07
CA ASP A 621 -11.75 -2.84 -23.92
C ASP A 621 -11.90 -3.83 -22.77
N LEU A 622 -12.90 -3.62 -21.91
CA LEU A 622 -13.32 -4.57 -20.87
C LEU A 622 -14.82 -4.81 -20.97
N TYR A 623 -15.27 -6.05 -21.18
CA TYR A 623 -16.68 -6.42 -21.10
C TYR A 623 -17.05 -6.90 -19.69
N VAL A 624 -17.94 -6.13 -19.05
CA VAL A 624 -18.45 -6.40 -17.70
C VAL A 624 -19.92 -6.86 -17.83
N PRO A 625 -20.20 -8.16 -17.66
CA PRO A 625 -21.56 -8.70 -17.79
C PRO A 625 -22.46 -8.38 -16.58
N THR A 626 -21.87 -8.07 -15.42
CA THR A 626 -22.58 -7.83 -14.16
C THR A 626 -23.13 -6.41 -14.06
N ASP A 627 -24.21 -6.25 -13.29
CA ASP A 627 -24.70 -4.95 -12.85
C ASP A 627 -23.91 -4.48 -11.61
N THR A 628 -23.01 -3.52 -11.82
CA THR A 628 -22.16 -3.01 -10.74
C THR A 628 -22.92 -2.18 -9.70
N LEU A 629 -24.17 -1.77 -9.99
CA LEU A 629 -25.03 -1.14 -8.99
C LEU A 629 -25.72 -2.19 -8.10
N ALA A 630 -26.29 -3.24 -8.68
CA ALA A 630 -26.90 -4.33 -7.91
C ALA A 630 -25.85 -5.06 -7.04
N ALA A 631 -24.63 -5.23 -7.55
CA ALA A 631 -23.52 -5.84 -6.81
C ALA A 631 -23.17 -5.11 -5.49
N SER A 632 -23.55 -3.83 -5.34
CA SER A 632 -23.34 -2.99 -4.13
C SER A 632 -21.89 -2.86 -3.61
N SER A 633 -20.92 -3.39 -4.35
CA SER A 633 -19.48 -3.31 -4.07
C SER A 633 -18.90 -2.00 -4.58
N PRO A 634 -18.01 -1.30 -3.83
CA PRO A 634 -17.38 -0.08 -4.32
C PRO A 634 -16.61 -0.32 -5.63
N LEU A 635 -16.64 0.68 -6.51
CA LEU A 635 -15.96 0.64 -7.80
C LEU A 635 -14.51 1.11 -7.64
N THR A 636 -13.60 0.47 -8.37
CA THR A 636 -12.18 0.85 -8.43
C THR A 636 -11.97 1.74 -9.67
N VAL A 637 -11.67 3.03 -9.47
CA VAL A 637 -11.71 4.05 -10.53
C VAL A 637 -10.60 5.11 -10.44
N ARG A 638 -10.33 5.81 -11.54
CA ARG A 638 -9.64 7.13 -11.55
C ARG A 638 -10.61 8.18 -12.06
N ASN A 639 -11.17 8.97 -11.14
CA ASN A 639 -12.05 10.10 -11.42
C ASN A 639 -11.23 11.29 -11.94
N GLY A 640 -11.66 11.96 -13.01
CA GLY A 640 -10.97 13.18 -13.49
C GLY A 640 -9.87 12.92 -14.52
N ALA A 641 -9.89 11.76 -15.20
CA ALA A 641 -8.90 11.29 -16.16
C ALA A 641 -8.43 12.28 -17.26
N LEU A 642 -9.25 13.31 -17.55
CA LEU A 642 -9.14 14.20 -18.71
C LEU A 642 -9.05 13.47 -20.07
N GLN A 643 -9.42 12.20 -20.10
CA GLN A 643 -9.50 11.34 -21.27
C GLN A 643 -10.90 10.71 -21.32
N THR A 644 -11.48 10.60 -22.51
CA THR A 644 -12.81 10.01 -22.69
C THR A 644 -12.73 8.48 -22.64
N THR A 645 -13.43 7.89 -21.68
CA THR A 645 -13.86 6.49 -21.70
C THR A 645 -15.25 6.42 -22.33
N TYR A 646 -15.46 5.45 -23.20
CA TYR A 646 -16.73 5.20 -23.89
C TYR A 646 -17.38 3.94 -23.31
N LEU A 647 -18.69 3.97 -23.07
CA LEU A 647 -19.47 2.80 -22.68
C LEU A 647 -20.39 2.41 -23.84
N SER A 648 -20.42 1.13 -24.17
CA SER A 648 -21.24 0.60 -25.26
C SER A 648 -22.74 0.61 -24.93
N ALA A 649 -23.56 0.37 -25.95
CA ALA A 649 -24.87 -0.26 -25.76
C ALA A 649 -24.72 -1.64 -25.06
N SER A 650 -25.83 -2.25 -24.64
CA SER A 650 -25.79 -3.54 -23.94
C SER A 650 -25.08 -4.63 -24.78
N GLY A 651 -24.29 -5.48 -24.13
CA GLY A 651 -23.59 -6.63 -24.71
C GLY A 651 -22.06 -6.50 -24.77
N ASP A 652 -21.44 -7.55 -25.31
CA ASP A 652 -20.03 -7.58 -25.66
C ASP A 652 -19.79 -6.87 -27.00
N HIS A 653 -18.88 -5.89 -26.99
CA HIS A 653 -18.43 -5.13 -28.15
C HIS A 653 -16.90 -4.98 -28.16
N VAL A 654 -16.19 -5.89 -27.46
CA VAL A 654 -14.72 -5.92 -27.36
C VAL A 654 -14.09 -6.05 -28.76
N GLY A 655 -13.10 -5.20 -29.05
CA GLY A 655 -12.39 -5.16 -30.33
C GLY A 655 -13.19 -4.59 -31.50
N ALA A 656 -14.48 -4.24 -31.33
CA ALA A 656 -15.31 -3.71 -32.40
C ALA A 656 -14.72 -2.40 -32.96
N THR A 657 -14.34 -2.37 -34.25
CA THR A 657 -13.60 -1.22 -34.82
C THR A 657 -14.40 0.07 -34.73
N ALA A 658 -15.70 0.02 -35.06
CA ALA A 658 -16.67 1.07 -34.78
C ALA A 658 -17.44 0.73 -33.49
N PHE A 659 -17.16 1.46 -32.41
CA PHE A 659 -17.79 1.21 -31.10
C PHE A 659 -19.22 1.76 -31.03
N PRO A 660 -20.23 0.99 -30.59
CA PRO A 660 -21.60 1.48 -30.42
C PRO A 660 -21.73 2.26 -29.11
N VAL A 661 -21.17 3.48 -29.07
CA VAL A 661 -21.17 4.39 -27.91
C VAL A 661 -22.61 4.70 -27.47
N ALA A 662 -22.96 4.34 -26.24
CA ALA A 662 -24.21 4.76 -25.58
C ALA A 662 -23.98 5.90 -24.57
N SER A 663 -22.80 6.00 -23.97
CA SER A 663 -22.43 7.13 -23.10
C SER A 663 -20.91 7.29 -22.97
N THR A 664 -20.47 8.42 -22.41
CA THR A 664 -19.05 8.76 -22.21
C THR A 664 -18.79 9.31 -20.81
N ARG A 665 -17.57 9.12 -20.29
CA ARG A 665 -17.13 9.58 -18.96
C ARG A 665 -15.65 10.01 -19.00
N LEU A 666 -15.26 11.01 -18.19
CA LEU A 666 -13.85 11.38 -17.97
C LEU A 666 -13.27 10.61 -16.77
N GLN A 667 -13.26 9.28 -16.90
CA GLN A 667 -12.97 8.36 -15.80
C GLN A 667 -12.38 7.06 -16.36
N TRP A 668 -11.34 6.52 -15.73
CA TRP A 668 -10.92 5.12 -15.94
C TRP A 668 -11.54 4.21 -14.88
N ASN A 669 -11.87 2.98 -15.28
CA ASN A 669 -12.58 1.97 -14.52
C ASN A 669 -11.76 0.68 -14.53
N PHE A 670 -11.31 0.22 -13.36
CA PHE A 670 -10.54 -1.01 -13.16
C PHE A 670 -9.18 -1.09 -13.89
N LEU A 671 -8.82 -0.12 -14.74
CA LEU A 671 -7.56 -0.06 -15.49
C LEU A 671 -6.53 0.79 -14.71
N ALA A 672 -5.50 0.14 -14.16
CA ALA A 672 -4.52 0.76 -13.26
C ALA A 672 -3.12 0.96 -13.88
N GLY A 673 -2.84 0.35 -15.03
CA GLY A 673 -1.59 0.55 -15.76
C GLY A 673 -1.50 -0.18 -17.10
N VAL A 674 -0.55 0.23 -17.92
CA VAL A 674 -0.10 -0.45 -19.13
C VAL A 674 1.42 -0.57 -19.05
N ASP A 675 1.91 -1.80 -19.12
CA ASP A 675 3.35 -2.08 -19.23
C ASP A 675 3.69 -2.44 -20.68
N VAL A 676 4.91 -2.11 -21.10
CA VAL A 676 5.52 -2.55 -22.36
C VAL A 676 6.82 -3.28 -22.06
N SER A 677 7.06 -4.39 -22.76
CA SER A 677 8.34 -5.11 -22.72
C SER A 677 9.33 -4.44 -23.66
N ARG A 678 10.56 -4.14 -23.20
CA ARG A 678 11.63 -3.60 -24.07
C ARG A 678 13.02 -4.18 -23.78
N GLN A 679 13.64 -4.65 -24.85
CA GLN A 679 15.08 -4.90 -24.94
C GLN A 679 15.82 -3.55 -24.92
N GLY A 680 16.15 -3.05 -23.72
CA GLY A 680 16.75 -1.72 -23.53
C GLY A 680 16.70 -1.23 -22.08
N PRO A 681 16.75 0.10 -21.83
CA PRO A 681 16.61 0.66 -20.48
C PRO A 681 15.22 0.37 -19.89
N THR A 682 15.16 -0.46 -18.86
CA THR A 682 13.94 -0.92 -18.18
C THR A 682 13.41 0.12 -17.17
N SER A 683 13.27 1.38 -17.60
CA SER A 683 13.24 2.54 -16.69
C SER A 683 11.99 3.41 -16.85
N THR A 684 11.30 3.64 -15.73
CA THR A 684 10.09 4.48 -15.59
C THR A 684 10.31 5.62 -14.60
N VAL A 685 9.88 6.83 -14.99
CA VAL A 685 9.64 7.98 -14.11
C VAL A 685 8.19 7.96 -13.63
N VAL A 686 7.98 7.96 -12.32
CA VAL A 686 6.64 8.06 -11.70
C VAL A 686 6.37 9.50 -11.29
N ALA A 687 5.38 10.13 -11.91
CA ALA A 687 4.90 11.46 -11.53
C ALA A 687 3.84 11.32 -10.43
N PHE A 688 4.21 11.56 -9.17
CA PHE A 688 3.41 11.27 -7.99
C PHE A 688 2.92 12.57 -7.33
N GLY A 689 1.62 12.88 -7.43
CA GLY A 689 1.15 14.19 -6.98
C GLY A 689 -0.36 14.36 -6.84
N ASP A 690 -0.80 15.61 -6.79
CA ASP A 690 -2.20 16.00 -6.62
C ASP A 690 -2.90 16.37 -7.95
N SER A 691 -3.88 17.30 -7.93
CA SER A 691 -4.60 17.79 -9.11
C SER A 691 -3.67 18.43 -10.15
N ILE A 692 -2.55 19.01 -9.74
CA ILE A 692 -1.57 19.62 -10.64
C ILE A 692 -0.78 18.53 -11.39
N THR A 693 -0.59 17.36 -10.78
CA THR A 693 0.06 16.21 -11.45
C THR A 693 -0.93 15.41 -12.29
N GLU A 694 -2.19 15.28 -11.84
CA GLU A 694 -3.30 14.79 -12.68
C GLU A 694 -3.54 15.72 -13.89
N GLY A 695 -3.12 16.99 -13.78
CA GLY A 695 -3.17 17.98 -14.85
C GLY A 695 -4.54 18.63 -15.00
N LEU A 696 -5.32 18.72 -13.91
CA LEU A 696 -6.63 19.36 -13.87
C LEU A 696 -6.59 20.75 -14.53
N ARG A 697 -7.62 21.09 -15.31
CA ARG A 697 -7.71 22.26 -16.22
C ARG A 697 -6.94 22.16 -17.54
N SER A 698 -6.10 21.14 -17.77
CA SER A 698 -5.62 20.85 -19.12
C SER A 698 -6.78 20.44 -20.04
N THR A 699 -6.65 20.73 -21.33
CA THR A 699 -7.70 20.46 -22.32
C THR A 699 -7.88 18.96 -22.53
N ALA A 700 -9.09 18.44 -22.23
CA ALA A 700 -9.38 17.01 -22.28
C ALA A 700 -9.11 16.39 -23.67
N ASN A 701 -8.61 15.14 -23.67
CA ASN A 701 -8.16 14.38 -24.84
C ASN A 701 -6.96 14.95 -25.62
N THR A 702 -6.29 16.00 -25.14
CA THR A 702 -5.12 16.59 -25.84
C THR A 702 -3.76 16.16 -25.29
N ASN A 703 -3.71 15.46 -24.14
CA ASN A 703 -2.47 15.01 -23.48
C ASN A 703 -1.42 16.14 -23.31
N ARG A 704 -1.85 17.26 -22.72
CA ARG A 704 -1.04 18.46 -22.45
C ARG A 704 -0.66 18.63 -20.97
N ARG A 705 -0.83 17.60 -20.14
CA ARG A 705 -0.46 17.63 -18.71
C ARG A 705 1.07 17.59 -18.60
N TRP A 706 1.66 18.12 -17.53
CA TRP A 706 3.13 18.16 -17.42
C TRP A 706 3.81 16.79 -17.54
N PRO A 707 3.22 15.65 -17.09
CA PRO A 707 3.81 14.33 -17.33
C PRO A 707 3.76 13.88 -18.81
N ASP A 708 2.74 14.30 -19.58
CA ASP A 708 2.70 14.04 -21.03
C ASP A 708 3.79 14.85 -21.76
N VAL A 709 4.05 16.07 -21.31
CA VAL A 709 5.13 16.94 -21.82
C VAL A 709 6.51 16.33 -21.49
N LEU A 710 6.69 15.81 -20.27
CA LEU A 710 7.90 15.06 -19.91
C LEU A 710 8.06 13.81 -20.79
N ALA A 711 6.99 13.05 -21.02
CA ALA A 711 7.03 11.89 -21.90
C ALA A 711 7.49 12.26 -23.32
N ARG A 712 6.90 13.30 -23.94
CA ARG A 712 7.35 13.80 -25.25
C ARG A 712 8.86 14.08 -25.28
N ARG A 713 9.35 14.85 -24.32
CA ARG A 713 10.77 15.26 -24.19
C ARG A 713 11.72 14.10 -23.91
N LEU A 714 11.25 13.04 -23.25
CA LEU A 714 12.03 11.81 -23.03
C LEU A 714 12.11 10.95 -24.30
N MET A 715 11.07 10.93 -25.14
CA MET A 715 11.08 10.18 -26.40
C MET A 715 11.95 10.83 -27.48
N GLU A 716 12.18 12.15 -27.38
CA GLU A 716 13.14 12.90 -28.20
C GLU A 716 14.63 12.58 -27.88
N LEU A 717 14.90 11.82 -26.81
CA LEU A 717 16.25 11.33 -26.51
C LEU A 717 16.60 10.07 -27.33
N PRO A 718 17.90 9.76 -27.54
CA PRO A 718 18.32 8.48 -28.11
C PRO A 718 17.73 7.30 -27.32
N ALA A 719 17.35 6.22 -28.00
CA ALA A 719 16.64 5.06 -27.41
C ALA A 719 17.25 4.53 -26.09
N ALA A 720 18.58 4.51 -25.99
CA ALA A 720 19.31 4.12 -24.77
C ALA A 720 19.14 5.07 -23.56
N ARG A 721 18.35 6.14 -23.69
CA ARG A 721 17.98 7.11 -22.65
C ARG A 721 16.47 7.42 -22.59
N GLN A 722 15.64 6.78 -23.42
CA GLN A 722 14.19 6.90 -23.34
C GLN A 722 13.66 6.18 -22.08
N MET A 723 12.69 6.78 -21.41
CA MET A 723 12.08 6.24 -20.18
C MET A 723 10.56 6.36 -20.20
N GLY A 724 9.89 5.38 -19.59
CA GLY A 724 8.43 5.41 -19.42
C GLY A 724 8.02 6.50 -18.43
N VAL A 725 6.78 7.00 -18.55
CA VAL A 725 6.21 7.97 -17.62
C VAL A 725 4.83 7.52 -17.15
N ALA A 726 4.68 7.33 -15.84
CA ALA A 726 3.40 6.98 -15.21
C ALA A 726 2.84 8.18 -14.42
N ASN A 727 1.67 8.70 -14.82
CA ASN A 727 1.00 9.78 -14.11
C ASN A 727 0.13 9.25 -12.97
N LEU A 728 0.59 9.46 -11.73
CA LEU A 728 -0.09 9.05 -10.50
C LEU A 728 -0.58 10.25 -9.67
N GLY A 729 -1.06 11.28 -10.38
CA GLY A 729 -1.82 12.40 -9.82
C GLY A 729 -3.20 12.00 -9.30
N ILE A 730 -3.62 12.57 -8.16
CA ILE A 730 -4.99 12.48 -7.64
C ILE A 730 -5.48 13.88 -7.24
N SER A 731 -6.57 14.38 -7.84
CA SER A 731 -7.12 15.69 -7.45
C SER A 731 -7.39 15.83 -5.96
N GLY A 732 -6.93 16.95 -5.38
CA GLY A 732 -7.06 17.24 -3.95
C GLY A 732 -6.19 16.40 -3.01
N ASN A 733 -5.26 15.60 -3.54
CA ASN A 733 -4.49 14.65 -2.74
C ASN A 733 -3.46 15.32 -1.81
N ARG A 734 -3.23 14.66 -0.68
CA ARG A 734 -2.44 15.16 0.44
C ARG A 734 -1.30 14.22 0.76
N VAL A 735 -0.15 14.76 1.17
CA VAL A 735 0.97 13.92 1.58
C VAL A 735 0.69 13.23 2.92
N TRP A 736 0.14 13.97 3.90
CA TRP A 736 0.07 13.54 5.30
C TRP A 736 -1.25 12.82 5.64
N VAL A 737 -2.41 13.46 5.44
CA VAL A 737 -3.74 12.95 5.85
C VAL A 737 -4.70 12.95 4.66
N GLY A 738 -5.20 11.77 4.28
CA GLY A 738 -6.10 11.59 3.15
C GLY A 738 -7.58 11.45 3.53
N GLY A 739 -8.46 11.45 2.54
CA GLY A 739 -9.91 11.23 2.67
C GLY A 739 -10.30 9.74 2.73
N GLY A 740 -9.45 8.88 3.31
CA GLY A 740 -9.63 7.43 3.27
C GLY A 740 -9.65 6.87 1.84
N ALA A 741 -10.45 5.84 1.59
CA ALA A 741 -10.47 5.08 0.33
C ALA A 741 -10.78 5.89 -0.95
N THR A 742 -11.46 7.03 -0.84
CA THR A 742 -11.82 7.89 -1.99
C THR A 742 -10.70 8.87 -2.37
N ASN A 743 -9.75 9.15 -1.46
CA ASN A 743 -8.58 10.00 -1.69
C ASN A 743 -7.46 9.67 -0.69
N PRO A 744 -6.83 8.48 -0.78
CA PRO A 744 -5.85 8.00 0.20
C PRO A 744 -4.61 8.90 0.20
N SER A 745 -4.02 9.18 1.36
CA SER A 745 -2.80 10.01 1.45
C SER A 745 -1.68 9.40 0.63
N ALA A 746 -0.71 10.23 0.24
CA ALA A 746 0.51 9.76 -0.41
C ALA A 746 1.18 8.66 0.42
N LEU A 747 1.29 8.82 1.74
CA LEU A 747 1.82 7.82 2.66
C LEU A 747 1.03 6.49 2.67
N ALA A 748 -0.30 6.54 2.51
CA ALA A 748 -1.15 5.35 2.46
C ALA A 748 -1.11 4.64 1.09
N ARG A 749 -0.89 5.38 -0.01
CA ARG A 749 -0.88 4.81 -1.38
C ARG A 749 0.51 4.49 -1.94
N LEU A 750 1.59 5.04 -1.37
CA LEU A 750 2.95 4.99 -1.91
C LEU A 750 3.40 3.59 -2.37
N ASP A 751 3.16 2.54 -1.59
CA ASP A 751 3.62 1.18 -1.94
C ASP A 751 3.00 0.70 -3.25
N GLN A 752 1.68 0.77 -3.32
CA GLN A 752 0.82 0.25 -4.39
C GLN A 752 0.84 1.14 -5.64
N ASP A 753 0.94 2.45 -5.44
CA ASP A 753 0.99 3.42 -6.52
C ASP A 753 2.40 3.53 -7.09
N VAL A 754 3.45 3.67 -6.27
CA VAL A 754 4.83 3.92 -6.74
C VAL A 754 5.73 2.70 -6.59
N LEU A 755 5.85 2.15 -5.37
CA LEU A 755 6.93 1.22 -5.03
C LEU A 755 6.80 -0.17 -5.67
N ILE A 756 5.64 -0.53 -6.25
CA ILE A 756 5.41 -1.78 -7.01
C ILE A 756 5.20 -1.57 -8.54
N ARG A 757 5.55 -0.41 -9.11
CA ARG A 757 5.43 -0.18 -10.57
C ARG A 757 6.57 -0.82 -11.36
N SER A 758 6.24 -1.33 -12.55
CA SER A 758 7.14 -2.03 -13.46
C SER A 758 8.19 -1.04 -14.01
N GLY A 759 9.47 -1.40 -13.90
CA GLY A 759 10.60 -0.55 -14.32
C GLY A 759 10.79 0.75 -13.51
N ALA A 760 10.07 0.95 -12.41
CA ALA A 760 10.19 2.18 -11.62
C ALA A 760 11.61 2.37 -11.08
N THR A 761 12.24 3.49 -11.44
CA THR A 761 13.59 3.87 -11.00
C THR A 761 13.63 5.31 -10.47
N HIS A 762 12.71 6.17 -10.93
CA HIS A 762 12.67 7.59 -10.61
C HIS A 762 11.26 8.01 -10.19
N VAL A 763 11.16 8.95 -9.25
CA VAL A 763 9.90 9.51 -8.74
C VAL A 763 10.03 11.03 -8.71
N ILE A 764 9.10 11.75 -9.34
CA ILE A 764 8.94 13.19 -9.14
C ILE A 764 7.73 13.36 -8.21
N VAL A 765 7.92 13.92 -7.03
CA VAL A 765 6.83 14.16 -6.07
C VAL A 765 6.41 15.64 -6.05
N LEU A 766 5.12 15.92 -6.23
CA LEU A 766 4.53 17.26 -6.15
C LEU A 766 3.26 17.21 -5.30
N LEU A 767 3.43 17.45 -3.99
CA LEU A 767 2.39 17.35 -2.97
C LEU A 767 2.66 18.32 -1.82
N GLY A 768 1.59 18.94 -1.28
CA GLY A 768 1.65 19.76 -0.06
C GLY A 768 0.70 20.96 -0.06
N ILE A 769 0.32 21.47 -1.23
CA ILE A 769 -0.63 22.59 -1.38
C ILE A 769 -1.98 22.26 -0.74
N ASN A 770 -2.45 21.03 -0.94
CA ASN A 770 -3.71 20.53 -0.37
C ASN A 770 -3.64 20.29 1.15
N ASP A 771 -2.46 19.96 1.69
CA ASP A 771 -2.22 19.81 3.13
C ASP A 771 -2.21 21.19 3.82
N ILE A 772 -1.45 22.15 3.29
CA ILE A 772 -1.41 23.55 3.76
C ILE A 772 -2.80 24.20 3.65
N SER A 773 -3.52 23.95 2.56
CA SER A 773 -4.91 24.39 2.41
C SER A 773 -5.87 23.71 3.40
N GLY A 774 -5.54 22.49 3.83
CA GLY A 774 -6.20 21.76 4.92
C GLY A 774 -5.83 22.23 6.33
N GLY A 775 -4.86 23.14 6.48
CA GLY A 775 -4.42 23.68 7.77
C GLY A 775 -3.18 23.00 8.37
N ALA A 776 -2.60 21.99 7.73
CA ALA A 776 -1.37 21.34 8.18
C ALA A 776 -0.20 22.33 8.23
N THR A 777 0.73 22.13 9.17
CA THR A 777 1.96 22.93 9.27
C THR A 777 2.95 22.54 8.17
N GLU A 778 3.89 23.43 7.90
CA GLU A 778 5.08 23.15 7.12
C GLU A 778 5.84 21.92 7.65
N GLN A 779 5.88 21.73 8.97
CA GLN A 779 6.56 20.59 9.60
C GLN A 779 5.83 19.25 9.40
N ASP A 780 4.50 19.25 9.35
CA ASP A 780 3.72 18.05 9.07
C ASP A 780 3.91 17.60 7.61
N VAL A 781 3.93 18.57 6.68
CA VAL A 781 4.20 18.33 5.25
C VAL A 781 5.64 17.84 5.04
N ILE A 782 6.63 18.47 5.66
CA ILE A 782 8.04 18.05 5.60
C ILE A 782 8.22 16.65 6.21
N GLY A 783 7.65 16.38 7.39
CA GLY A 783 7.72 15.07 8.04
C GLY A 783 7.09 13.95 7.21
N ALA A 784 5.99 14.24 6.53
CA ALA A 784 5.35 13.30 5.61
C ALA A 784 6.15 13.11 4.30
N LEU A 785 6.73 14.18 3.72
CA LEU A 785 7.61 14.08 2.55
C LEU A 785 8.89 13.29 2.86
N ARG A 786 9.51 13.48 4.03
CA ARG A 786 10.62 12.66 4.53
C ARG A 786 10.29 11.17 4.52
N GLN A 787 9.11 10.79 4.98
CA GLN A 787 8.68 9.39 5.01
C GLN A 787 8.42 8.83 3.60
N VAL A 788 8.07 9.68 2.62
CA VAL A 788 8.05 9.30 1.19
C VAL A 788 9.48 9.09 0.66
N ILE A 789 10.44 9.97 1.03
CA ILE A 789 11.86 9.84 0.68
C ILE A 789 12.45 8.54 1.25
N THR A 790 12.36 8.32 2.57
CA THR A 790 12.88 7.10 3.25
C THR A 790 12.35 5.82 2.60
N ARG A 791 11.08 5.79 2.21
CA ARG A 791 10.43 4.62 1.58
C ARG A 791 10.82 4.44 0.10
N ALA A 792 11.10 5.52 -0.62
CA ALA A 792 11.66 5.47 -1.97
C ALA A 792 13.13 4.98 -1.96
N HIS A 793 13.97 5.55 -1.08
CA HIS A 793 15.36 5.12 -0.91
C HIS A 793 15.46 3.66 -0.40
N ALA A 794 14.56 3.21 0.46
CA ALA A 794 14.45 1.80 0.87
C ALA A 794 14.01 0.84 -0.26
N ARG A 795 13.74 1.34 -1.48
CA ARG A 795 13.58 0.56 -2.73
C ARG A 795 14.70 0.81 -3.75
N GLY A 796 15.68 1.67 -3.44
CA GLY A 796 16.69 2.13 -4.39
C GLY A 796 16.17 3.13 -5.43
N LEU A 797 14.97 3.67 -5.27
CA LEU A 797 14.40 4.67 -6.19
C LEU A 797 15.04 6.04 -5.98
N LYS A 798 15.29 6.76 -7.08
CA LYS A 798 15.63 8.18 -7.06
C LYS A 798 14.37 9.02 -6.86
N ILE A 799 14.39 9.96 -5.92
CA ILE A 799 13.24 10.81 -5.61
C ILE A 799 13.57 12.29 -5.73
N TYR A 800 12.78 13.01 -6.53
CA TYR A 800 12.97 14.41 -6.86
C TYR A 800 11.82 15.26 -6.31
N GLY A 801 12.17 16.32 -5.59
CA GLY A 801 11.20 17.25 -5.00
C GLY A 801 10.71 18.27 -6.02
N GLY A 802 9.43 18.23 -6.37
CA GLY A 802 8.74 19.29 -7.09
C GLY A 802 8.31 20.39 -6.12
N THR A 803 8.85 21.60 -6.27
CA THR A 803 8.45 22.75 -5.42
C THR A 803 6.97 23.08 -5.61
N LEU A 804 6.26 23.38 -4.52
CA LEU A 804 4.86 23.80 -4.51
C LEU A 804 4.66 25.09 -5.32
N THR A 805 3.89 25.00 -6.39
CA THR A 805 3.57 26.12 -7.29
C THR A 805 2.85 27.26 -6.55
N PRO A 806 2.92 28.51 -7.03
CA PRO A 806 2.13 29.60 -6.44
C PRO A 806 0.63 29.31 -6.57
N PHE A 807 -0.14 29.46 -5.49
CA PHE A 807 -1.58 29.20 -5.50
C PHE A 807 -2.39 30.36 -4.89
N GLY A 808 -2.89 31.22 -5.76
CA GLY A 808 -3.74 32.38 -5.46
C GLY A 808 -3.05 33.49 -4.68
N ASN A 809 -3.82 34.53 -4.34
CA ASN A 809 -3.44 35.45 -3.27
C ASN A 809 -3.71 34.76 -1.92
N ALA A 810 -2.93 33.73 -1.61
CA ALA A 810 -3.05 32.99 -0.36
C ALA A 810 -2.92 33.94 0.85
N PRO A 811 -3.74 33.77 1.92
CA PRO A 811 -3.52 34.48 3.19
C PRO A 811 -2.10 34.23 3.69
N ASP A 812 -1.46 35.25 4.27
CA ASP A 812 0.00 35.26 4.45
C ASP A 812 0.57 33.99 5.09
N LEU A 813 -0.07 33.45 6.14
CA LEU A 813 0.32 32.19 6.80
C LEU A 813 0.37 30.96 5.87
N ARG A 814 -0.48 30.88 4.82
CA ARG A 814 -0.42 29.79 3.83
C ARG A 814 0.74 29.97 2.86
N GLU A 815 1.05 31.21 2.50
CA GLU A 815 2.20 31.52 1.65
C GLU A 815 3.51 31.34 2.41
N GLU A 816 3.58 31.76 3.67
CA GLU A 816 4.69 31.50 4.59
C GLU A 816 4.98 29.99 4.70
N ARG A 817 3.94 29.16 4.89
CA ARG A 817 4.09 27.69 4.89
C ARG A 817 4.54 27.14 3.54
N ARG A 818 3.99 27.63 2.43
CA ARG A 818 4.39 27.21 1.08
C ARG A 818 5.87 27.52 0.82
N LEU A 819 6.31 28.72 1.20
CA LEU A 819 7.69 29.17 1.06
C LEU A 819 8.63 28.37 1.99
N ALA A 820 8.23 28.07 3.23
CA ALA A 820 9.02 27.25 4.15
C ALA A 820 9.21 25.80 3.64
N VAL A 821 8.15 25.18 3.10
CA VAL A 821 8.25 23.85 2.47
C VAL A 821 9.13 23.92 1.19
N ASN A 822 8.96 24.95 0.37
CA ASN A 822 9.78 25.13 -0.84
C ASN A 822 11.25 25.41 -0.56
N GLU A 823 11.55 26.13 0.52
CA GLU A 823 12.92 26.35 0.96
C GLU A 823 13.54 25.02 1.41
N TRP A 824 12.87 24.25 2.26
CA TRP A 824 13.33 22.91 2.64
C TRP A 824 13.52 21.97 1.43
N ILE A 825 12.61 21.98 0.45
CA ILE A 825 12.76 21.23 -0.81
C ILE A 825 14.06 21.62 -1.52
N ARG A 826 14.40 22.92 -1.58
CA ARG A 826 15.57 23.45 -2.31
C ARG A 826 16.90 23.25 -1.58
N THR A 827 16.94 23.38 -0.26
CA THR A 827 18.22 23.53 0.49
C THR A 827 18.52 22.44 1.51
N SER A 828 17.61 21.48 1.76
CA SER A 828 17.86 20.37 2.70
C SER A 828 18.84 19.30 2.20
N GLY A 829 18.91 19.07 0.89
CA GLY A 829 19.65 17.95 0.29
C GLY A 829 18.99 16.57 0.47
N GLU A 830 17.79 16.49 1.04
CA GLU A 830 17.13 15.20 1.34
C GLU A 830 16.52 14.52 0.11
N PHE A 831 16.21 15.29 -0.94
CA PHE A 831 15.86 14.77 -2.27
C PHE A 831 17.12 14.57 -3.14
N ASP A 832 17.12 13.54 -4.01
CA ASP A 832 18.21 13.31 -4.96
C ASP A 832 18.38 14.46 -5.98
N ALA A 833 17.31 15.21 -6.24
CA ALA A 833 17.30 16.44 -7.05
C ALA A 833 16.01 17.25 -6.80
N VAL A 834 15.96 18.47 -7.35
CA VAL A 834 14.81 19.39 -7.23
C VAL A 834 14.33 19.82 -8.62
N VAL A 835 13.01 19.92 -8.77
CA VAL A 835 12.36 20.55 -9.94
C VAL A 835 11.61 21.79 -9.46
N ASP A 836 12.10 22.97 -9.83
CA ASP A 836 11.57 24.25 -9.38
C ASP A 836 10.35 24.70 -10.21
N PHE A 837 9.25 23.98 -10.06
CA PHE A 837 7.95 24.33 -10.66
C PHE A 837 7.40 25.68 -10.16
N ASP A 838 7.86 26.18 -9.00
CA ASP A 838 7.54 27.52 -8.50
C ASP A 838 8.20 28.58 -9.38
N ALA A 839 9.51 28.48 -9.62
CA ALA A 839 10.23 29.36 -10.54
C ALA A 839 9.75 29.23 -12.00
N ALA A 840 9.32 28.04 -12.43
CA ALA A 840 8.79 27.81 -13.77
C ALA A 840 7.45 28.52 -14.04
N LEU A 841 6.62 28.73 -13.00
CA LEU A 841 5.26 29.25 -13.14
C LEU A 841 5.03 30.66 -12.61
N ARG A 842 5.81 31.12 -11.62
CA ARG A 842 5.54 32.37 -10.90
C ARG A 842 5.66 33.62 -11.78
N ASP A 843 4.76 34.57 -11.55
CA ASP A 843 4.83 35.89 -12.17
C ASP A 843 6.06 36.66 -11.64
N PRO A 844 7.04 37.05 -12.46
CA PRO A 844 8.22 37.77 -11.99
C PRO A 844 7.89 39.16 -11.43
N ALA A 845 6.72 39.74 -11.75
CA ALA A 845 6.23 40.99 -11.17
C ALA A 845 5.41 40.78 -9.89
N ASN A 846 4.96 39.55 -9.59
CA ASN A 846 4.29 39.19 -8.33
C ASN A 846 4.44 37.69 -8.01
N PRO A 847 5.56 37.27 -7.37
CA PRO A 847 5.88 35.85 -7.16
C PRO A 847 4.87 35.02 -6.35
N ARG A 848 3.88 35.65 -5.69
CA ARG A 848 2.78 34.96 -5.00
C ARG A 848 1.77 34.28 -5.94
N ARG A 849 1.75 34.63 -7.23
CA ARG A 849 0.83 34.06 -8.23
C ARG A 849 1.57 33.44 -9.42
N MET A 850 0.87 32.59 -10.16
CA MET A 850 1.31 32.18 -11.50
C MET A 850 1.29 33.37 -12.47
N LEU A 851 2.16 33.33 -13.49
CA LEU A 851 2.12 34.23 -14.62
C LEU A 851 0.74 34.13 -15.30
N PRO A 852 0.06 35.24 -15.68
CA PRO A 852 -1.31 35.17 -16.22
C PRO A 852 -1.53 34.34 -17.49
N ALA A 853 -0.48 34.01 -18.25
CA ALA A 853 -0.56 33.06 -19.37
C ALA A 853 -0.58 31.59 -18.93
N TYR A 854 -0.06 31.31 -17.73
CA TYR A 854 0.05 29.98 -17.14
C TYR A 854 -1.06 29.67 -16.14
N ASP A 855 -1.80 30.67 -15.64
CA ASP A 855 -3.00 30.47 -14.81
C ASP A 855 -4.18 29.97 -15.68
N SER A 856 -4.91 28.94 -15.23
CA SER A 856 -6.16 28.51 -15.88
C SER A 856 -7.35 29.46 -15.66
N GLY A 857 -7.17 30.49 -14.83
CA GLY A 857 -8.22 31.39 -14.34
C GLY A 857 -8.86 30.98 -13.02
N ASP A 858 -8.33 29.95 -12.33
CA ASP A 858 -8.70 29.64 -10.93
C ASP A 858 -7.57 29.91 -9.93
N SER A 859 -6.40 30.35 -10.42
CA SER A 859 -5.20 30.70 -9.67
C SER A 859 -4.60 29.60 -8.81
N LEU A 860 -5.02 28.34 -8.98
CA LEU A 860 -4.40 27.16 -8.36
C LEU A 860 -3.82 26.22 -9.43
N HIS A 861 -4.54 26.01 -10.53
CA HIS A 861 -4.16 25.05 -11.56
C HIS A 861 -3.55 25.73 -12.79
N PRO A 862 -2.47 25.16 -13.36
CA PRO A 862 -1.95 25.62 -14.63
C PRO A 862 -2.95 25.51 -15.80
N SER A 863 -2.81 26.41 -16.76
CA SER A 863 -3.32 26.26 -18.12
C SER A 863 -2.50 25.22 -18.90
N ASP A 864 -2.93 24.84 -20.11
CA ASP A 864 -2.11 24.01 -21.03
C ASP A 864 -0.69 24.59 -21.22
N ALA A 865 -0.56 25.92 -21.31
CA ALA A 865 0.75 26.59 -21.44
C ALA A 865 1.56 26.54 -20.15
N GLY A 866 0.91 26.59 -18.98
CA GLY A 866 1.57 26.38 -17.69
C GLY A 866 2.05 24.94 -17.50
N TYR A 867 1.26 23.95 -17.91
CA TYR A 867 1.70 22.54 -17.88
C TYR A 867 2.84 22.25 -18.86
N GLU A 868 2.87 22.92 -20.01
CA GLU A 868 4.01 22.88 -20.92
C GLU A 868 5.25 23.56 -20.32
N ALA A 869 5.10 24.70 -19.64
CA ALA A 869 6.20 25.35 -18.91
C ALA A 869 6.76 24.45 -17.79
N MET A 870 5.90 23.82 -16.98
CA MET A 870 6.31 22.82 -15.97
C MET A 870 7.07 21.64 -16.61
N GLY A 871 6.51 21.04 -17.66
CA GLY A 871 7.11 19.87 -18.32
C GLY A 871 8.43 20.18 -19.01
N ASN A 872 8.63 21.43 -19.47
CA ASN A 872 9.88 21.92 -20.02
C ASN A 872 10.95 22.23 -18.94
N ALA A 873 10.54 22.66 -17.75
CA ALA A 873 11.44 23.00 -16.65
C ALA A 873 12.22 21.80 -16.06
N ILE A 874 11.77 20.56 -16.31
CA ILE A 874 12.41 19.34 -15.82
C ILE A 874 13.76 19.13 -16.56
N PRO A 875 14.92 19.06 -15.87
CA PRO A 875 16.21 18.84 -16.52
C PRO A 875 16.41 17.37 -16.90
N LEU A 876 16.54 17.07 -18.20
CA LEU A 876 16.67 15.69 -18.71
C LEU A 876 18.04 15.03 -18.42
N ASN A 877 18.99 15.78 -17.83
CA ASN A 877 20.24 15.23 -17.34
C ASN A 877 20.11 14.56 -15.97
N LEU A 878 19.01 14.77 -15.24
CA LEU A 878 18.70 14.00 -14.03
C LEU A 878 18.50 12.51 -14.36
N PHE A 879 17.84 12.23 -15.48
CA PHE A 879 17.54 10.88 -16.00
C PHE A 879 18.72 10.24 -16.75
N GLN A 880 19.95 10.43 -16.27
CA GLN A 880 21.11 9.71 -16.81
C GLN A 880 21.32 8.41 -16.05
N VAL A 881 20.95 7.30 -16.68
CA VAL A 881 21.43 5.97 -16.29
C VAL A 881 22.95 5.96 -16.50
N ALA A 882 23.73 5.61 -15.47
CA ALA A 882 25.17 5.52 -15.60
C ALA A 882 25.53 4.33 -16.52
N ALA A 883 26.52 4.50 -17.39
CA ALA A 883 27.01 3.41 -18.24
C ALA A 883 27.68 2.34 -17.37
N GLY A 884 26.94 1.29 -17.02
CA GLY A 884 27.32 0.27 -16.04
C GLY A 884 26.26 0.04 -14.96
N SER A 885 25.41 1.04 -14.66
CA SER A 885 24.21 0.85 -13.83
C SER A 885 23.07 0.26 -14.66
N ALA A 886 23.23 -1.00 -15.07
CA ALA A 886 22.09 -1.91 -15.00
C ALA A 886 21.52 -1.86 -13.57
N ASN A 887 20.23 -2.15 -13.40
CA ASN A 887 19.55 -2.05 -12.09
C ASN A 887 20.39 -2.72 -10.99
N ALA A 888 20.36 -2.23 -9.76
CA ALA A 888 21.06 -2.88 -8.64
C ALA A 888 20.66 -4.38 -8.49
N TRP A 889 19.51 -4.75 -9.05
CA TRP A 889 18.96 -6.11 -9.18
C TRP A 889 19.43 -6.88 -10.43
N SER A 890 19.76 -6.21 -11.55
CA SER A 890 20.24 -6.85 -12.79
C SER A 890 21.77 -6.76 -12.99
N ALA A 891 22.49 -6.25 -11.98
CA ALA A 891 23.94 -6.39 -11.85
C ALA A 891 24.38 -7.84 -11.55
N VAL A 892 23.45 -8.75 -11.22
CA VAL A 892 23.70 -10.20 -11.15
C VAL A 892 23.73 -10.80 -12.56
N LYS A 893 24.82 -10.54 -13.28
CA LYS A 893 25.32 -11.45 -14.31
C LYS A 893 26.58 -12.13 -13.76
N PRO A 894 26.74 -13.46 -13.89
CA PRO A 894 28.01 -14.09 -13.58
C PRO A 894 29.10 -13.50 -14.47
N ALA A 895 30.25 -13.19 -13.88
CA ALA A 895 31.46 -12.98 -14.66
C ALA A 895 31.84 -14.31 -15.31
N ALA A 896 32.17 -14.27 -16.61
CA ALA A 896 32.59 -15.41 -17.40
C ALA A 896 34.10 -15.68 -17.28
#